data_AF-A0A6N7IWC2-F1
#
_entry.id   AF-A0A6N7IWC2-F1
#
_cell.length_a   1.000
_cell.length_b   1.000
_cell.length_c   1.000
_cell.angle_alpha   90.00
_cell.angle_beta   90.00
_cell.angle_gamma   90.00
#
_symmetry.space_group_name_H-M   'P 1'
#
loop_
_entity.id
_entity.type
_entity.pdbx_description
1 polymer ?
#
loop_
_entity_poly.entity_id
_entity_poly.type
_entity_poly.pdbx_seq_one_letter_code
_entity_poly.pdbx_strand_id
1 'polypeptide(L)'
;MADFRQLIRASEREYPNLNYLKEDSETSRELAGVFGVSENEIPLVCTAQKANDLALSIGKNVLITDTSVLIKDGEGPVMRMPLSRLYSVLISYKSRKKKVLFITPSGRIELYTPKMVFKDNISFELYSLLVTLQNALINENPSLKESYYHTLDALSSYVKSCFKNQAYLSDENRELLIEILHTDPNNLIAGMVLKEDRYRTFDATVPPAQEEKFYSNYLTLIATDYSSRLYRTMIKAYSRLLSKDTLSLKDAYLLCALGYRMNDQKTYLLYDRIQKYLTENQKHFLNYISARVSREGMDSCMSMILTGKIPSGLQLQFTDDMGFDCLHYAIILEKKEIVSELLKQKTWGAGEPSRSAGLANSFYDYFFLASWHINDVMFLREVFIYTRPEASEVCRTLKRGRSLRGIAVSRLSLINNKIATIKKRQIEALNSGNPMAYSDYELAISSLLEEKNDLKLELAYLKKCEEQTEDELDVLFNKALSQAKEMLAVLKTTAHPMVSYMLQTLKSPESFITLHAMTPDSYTLLRYRGLCFLGKAFKDLKGILSSEIIESEEADRKRFFTAKTSPINNPWREHEREQEKKREKDRKKSYENYQDNADGAGDNSTGNRPERGSRKTHWFSEAAIHDDRILKKEYHLLIKRYHPDQTGNSDGLETLKEIIEEKDMILRQAP
;
A
#
# COMPACT_ATOMS: atom_id res chain seq x y z
N MET A 1 -26.55 -37.16 -0.97
CA MET A 1 -27.68 -36.65 -0.17
C MET A 1 -27.73 -37.59 1.00
N ALA A 2 -27.45 -37.06 2.19
CA ALA A 2 -27.28 -37.87 3.38
C ALA A 2 -28.55 -38.68 3.59
N ASP A 3 -28.38 -39.99 3.71
CA ASP A 3 -29.48 -40.85 4.12
C ASP A 3 -29.71 -40.59 5.61
N PHE A 4 -30.46 -39.52 5.89
CA PHE A 4 -30.77 -39.09 7.26
C PHE A 4 -31.48 -40.18 8.04
N ARG A 5 -32.24 -41.06 7.37
CA ARG A 5 -32.90 -42.19 8.00
C ARG A 5 -31.87 -43.18 8.57
N GLN A 6 -30.83 -43.53 7.81
CA GLN A 6 -29.76 -44.39 8.31
C GLN A 6 -28.97 -43.74 9.44
N LEU A 7 -28.63 -42.45 9.31
CA LEU A 7 -27.89 -41.71 10.33
C LEU A 7 -28.66 -41.62 11.66
N ILE A 8 -29.96 -41.32 11.60
CA ILE A 8 -30.82 -41.25 12.78
C ILE A 8 -30.96 -42.64 13.42
N ARG A 9 -31.12 -43.71 12.64
CA ARG A 9 -31.20 -45.07 13.20
C ARG A 9 -29.88 -45.51 13.85
N ALA A 10 -28.74 -45.10 13.29
CA ALA A 10 -27.43 -45.39 13.87
C ALA A 10 -27.21 -44.69 15.23
N SER A 11 -27.84 -43.53 15.46
CA SER A 11 -27.69 -42.77 16.70
C SER A 11 -28.50 -43.30 17.88
N GLU A 12 -29.35 -44.31 17.68
CA GLU A 12 -30.21 -44.89 18.73
C GLU A 12 -29.41 -45.43 19.92
N ARG A 13 -28.22 -45.99 19.67
CA ARG A 13 -27.32 -46.48 20.72
C ARG A 13 -26.60 -45.35 21.46
N GLU A 14 -26.32 -44.24 20.77
CA GLU A 14 -25.57 -43.11 21.32
C GLU A 14 -26.48 -42.17 22.13
N TYR A 15 -27.75 -42.07 21.75
CA TYR A 15 -28.72 -41.15 22.33
C TYR A 15 -29.96 -41.89 22.87
N PRO A 16 -29.82 -42.73 23.91
CA PRO A 16 -30.87 -43.68 24.33
C PRO A 16 -32.08 -43.03 25.03
N ASN A 17 -32.02 -41.75 25.40
CA ASN A 17 -33.12 -41.07 26.08
C ASN A 17 -34.10 -40.42 25.08
N LEU A 18 -33.73 -40.32 23.80
CA LEU A 18 -34.66 -39.95 22.71
C LEU A 18 -35.62 -41.11 22.38
N ASN A 19 -36.87 -40.79 22.05
CA ASN A 19 -37.86 -41.80 21.68
C ASN A 19 -37.75 -42.14 20.18
N TYR A 20 -37.08 -43.24 19.85
CA TYR A 20 -36.99 -43.76 18.49
C TYR A 20 -38.24 -44.54 18.11
N LEU A 21 -38.96 -44.06 17.11
CA LEU A 21 -40.25 -44.60 16.71
C LEU A 21 -40.05 -45.78 15.75
N LYS A 22 -40.76 -46.88 16.02
CA LYS A 22 -40.86 -48.01 15.08
C LYS A 22 -41.88 -47.67 14.00
N GLU A 23 -41.52 -47.99 12.76
CA GLU A 23 -42.41 -47.88 11.60
C GLU A 23 -43.71 -48.66 11.88
N ASP A 24 -44.85 -48.06 11.53
CA ASP A 24 -46.21 -48.60 11.69
C ASP A 24 -46.74 -48.85 13.12
N SER A 25 -45.96 -48.51 14.15
CA SER A 25 -46.44 -48.59 15.54
C SER A 25 -47.60 -47.62 15.79
N GLU A 26 -48.53 -48.02 16.67
CA GLU A 26 -49.70 -47.20 17.05
C GLU A 26 -49.26 -45.83 17.59
N THR A 27 -48.24 -45.81 18.46
CA THR A 27 -47.65 -44.58 19.01
C THR A 27 -47.04 -43.68 17.92
N SER A 28 -46.42 -44.27 16.89
CA SER A 28 -45.87 -43.52 15.75
C SER A 28 -46.98 -42.84 14.94
N ARG A 29 -48.08 -43.56 14.66
CA ARG A 29 -49.25 -43.02 13.95
C ARG A 29 -49.95 -41.91 14.74
N GLU A 30 -50.11 -42.08 16.05
CA GLU A 30 -50.68 -41.05 16.92
C GLU A 30 -49.82 -39.79 16.94
N LEU A 31 -48.51 -39.90 17.17
CA LEU A 31 -47.59 -38.76 17.17
C LEU A 31 -47.52 -38.09 15.80
N ALA A 32 -47.49 -38.87 14.70
CA ALA A 32 -47.52 -38.34 13.35
C ALA A 32 -48.78 -37.49 13.08
N GLY A 33 -49.95 -37.96 13.53
CA GLY A 33 -51.20 -37.22 13.43
C GLY A 33 -51.16 -35.90 14.21
N VAL A 34 -50.61 -35.90 15.43
CA VAL A 34 -50.50 -34.70 16.25
C VAL A 34 -49.53 -33.66 15.66
N PHE A 35 -48.44 -34.11 15.03
CA PHE A 35 -47.45 -33.24 14.40
C PHE A 35 -47.78 -32.90 12.94
N GLY A 36 -48.87 -33.42 12.36
CA GLY A 36 -49.22 -33.16 10.95
C GLY A 36 -48.14 -33.64 9.98
N VAL A 37 -47.60 -34.83 10.21
CA VAL A 37 -46.63 -35.48 9.33
C VAL A 37 -47.33 -35.86 8.01
N SER A 38 -46.68 -35.60 6.88
CA SER A 38 -47.26 -35.92 5.57
C SER A 38 -47.26 -37.43 5.33
N GLU A 39 -48.17 -37.96 4.51
CA GLU A 39 -48.23 -39.41 4.20
C GLU A 39 -46.92 -39.98 3.61
N ASN A 40 -46.10 -39.12 3.00
CA ASN A 40 -44.81 -39.50 2.40
C ASN A 40 -43.61 -39.31 3.34
N GLU A 41 -43.82 -38.98 4.61
CA GLU A 41 -42.76 -38.71 5.57
C GLU A 41 -42.77 -39.73 6.71
N ILE A 42 -41.59 -40.22 7.07
CA ILE A 42 -41.47 -41.27 8.08
C ILE A 42 -41.04 -40.62 9.41
N PRO A 43 -41.86 -40.66 10.47
CA PRO A 43 -41.46 -40.20 11.79
C PRO A 43 -40.40 -41.14 12.39
N LEU A 44 -39.26 -40.59 12.82
CA LEU A 44 -38.11 -41.37 13.28
C LEU A 44 -37.81 -41.18 14.76
N VAL A 45 -37.81 -39.94 15.24
CA VAL A 45 -37.44 -39.60 16.62
C VAL A 45 -38.40 -38.57 17.19
N CYS A 46 -38.82 -38.75 18.44
CA CYS A 46 -39.61 -37.75 19.16
C CYS A 46 -39.01 -37.48 20.55
N THR A 47 -39.20 -36.25 21.05
CA THR A 47 -38.89 -35.91 22.45
C THR A 47 -39.98 -36.35 23.43
N ALA A 48 -41.19 -36.65 22.93
CA ALA A 48 -42.31 -37.12 23.72
C ALA A 48 -42.44 -38.65 23.64
N GLN A 49 -42.85 -39.30 24.72
CA GLN A 49 -43.05 -40.75 24.77
C GLN A 49 -44.41 -41.15 24.21
N LYS A 50 -45.48 -40.38 24.51
CA LYS A 50 -46.85 -40.66 24.05
C LYS A 50 -47.55 -39.39 23.56
N ALA A 51 -48.55 -39.55 22.69
CA ALA A 51 -49.35 -38.42 22.19
C ALA A 51 -50.08 -37.66 23.30
N ASN A 52 -50.56 -38.36 24.33
CA ASN A 52 -51.19 -37.73 25.50
C ASN A 52 -50.24 -36.83 26.31
N ASP A 53 -48.92 -37.06 26.23
CA ASP A 53 -47.92 -36.22 26.89
C ASP A 53 -47.82 -34.83 26.25
N LEU A 54 -48.22 -34.71 24.97
CA LEU A 54 -48.23 -33.46 24.21
C LEU A 54 -49.39 -32.54 24.64
N ALA A 55 -50.58 -33.10 24.86
CA ALA A 55 -51.76 -32.35 25.32
C ALA A 55 -51.57 -31.82 26.76
N LEU A 56 -50.82 -32.56 27.59
CA LEU A 56 -50.45 -32.18 28.95
C LEU A 56 -49.13 -31.38 29.02
N SER A 57 -48.60 -30.92 27.88
CA SER A 57 -47.31 -30.21 27.83
C SER A 57 -47.40 -28.69 27.81
N ILE A 58 -46.87 -28.07 28.87
CA ILE A 58 -46.57 -26.63 28.97
C ILE A 58 -45.20 -26.34 28.30
N GLY A 59 -44.86 -27.00 27.19
CA GLY A 59 -43.54 -26.87 26.57
C GLY A 59 -43.44 -27.43 25.16
N LYS A 60 -42.41 -27.00 24.44
CA LYS A 60 -42.18 -27.37 23.04
C LYS A 60 -41.63 -28.78 22.91
N ASN A 61 -42.22 -29.56 22.01
CA ASN A 61 -41.79 -30.91 21.67
C ASN A 61 -41.33 -30.97 20.22
N VAL A 62 -40.38 -31.86 19.96
CA VAL A 62 -39.77 -32.03 18.64
C VAL A 62 -40.02 -33.44 18.12
N LEU A 63 -40.42 -33.53 16.85
CA LEU A 63 -40.47 -34.77 16.09
C LEU A 63 -39.58 -34.61 14.85
N ILE A 64 -38.63 -35.52 14.67
CA ILE A 64 -37.73 -35.56 13.52
C ILE A 64 -38.20 -36.69 12.60
N THR A 65 -38.48 -36.34 11.34
CA THR A 65 -38.75 -37.28 10.25
C THR A 65 -37.49 -37.52 9.43
N ASP A 66 -37.59 -38.37 8.42
CA ASP A 66 -36.56 -38.52 7.38
C ASP A 66 -36.33 -37.26 6.52
N THR A 67 -37.24 -36.28 6.55
CA THR A 67 -37.18 -35.06 5.73
C THR A 67 -37.14 -33.75 6.53
N SER A 68 -37.67 -33.70 7.75
CA SER A 68 -37.97 -32.46 8.47
C SER A 68 -37.85 -32.59 10.00
N VAL A 69 -37.57 -31.47 10.65
CA VAL A 69 -37.73 -31.26 12.10
C VAL A 69 -39.05 -30.50 12.32
N LEU A 70 -39.97 -31.12 13.05
CA LEU A 70 -41.29 -30.58 13.39
C LEU A 70 -41.32 -30.17 14.87
N ILE A 71 -41.77 -28.96 15.15
CA ILE A 71 -41.81 -28.39 16.50
C ILE A 71 -43.24 -28.01 16.83
N LYS A 72 -43.76 -28.55 17.93
CA LYS A 72 -45.11 -28.27 18.40
C LYS A 72 -45.06 -27.64 19.79
N ASP A 73 -45.83 -26.56 19.96
CA ASP A 73 -45.95 -25.80 21.21
C ASP A 73 -47.38 -25.89 21.75
N GLY A 74 -47.66 -26.91 22.58
CA GLY A 74 -49.01 -27.20 23.06
C GLY A 74 -50.03 -27.35 21.91
N GLU A 75 -51.09 -26.56 21.95
CA GLU A 75 -52.14 -26.52 20.92
C GLU A 75 -51.80 -25.61 19.71
N GLY A 76 -50.63 -24.95 19.72
CA GLY A 76 -50.20 -24.07 18.65
C GLY A 76 -49.90 -24.80 17.33
N PRO A 77 -49.78 -24.04 16.22
CA PRO A 77 -49.45 -24.60 14.92
C PRO A 77 -48.07 -25.27 14.93
N VAL A 78 -47.92 -26.36 14.17
CA VAL A 78 -46.65 -27.08 14.04
C VAL A 78 -45.72 -26.30 13.12
N MET A 79 -44.55 -25.94 13.62
CA MET A 79 -43.50 -25.35 12.80
C MET A 79 -42.65 -26.45 12.17
N ARG A 80 -42.34 -26.29 10.88
CA ARG A 80 -41.63 -27.27 10.07
C ARG A 80 -40.32 -26.68 9.53
N MET A 81 -39.21 -27.35 9.84
CA MET A 81 -37.88 -27.04 9.31
C MET A 81 -37.36 -28.24 8.49
N PRO A 82 -37.25 -28.12 7.15
CA PRO A 82 -36.66 -29.18 6.34
C PRO A 82 -35.22 -29.50 6.76
N LEU A 83 -34.85 -30.78 6.84
CA LEU A 83 -33.48 -31.20 7.17
C LEU A 83 -32.46 -30.65 6.17
N SER A 84 -32.86 -30.54 4.89
CA SER A 84 -32.07 -29.92 3.84
C SER A 84 -31.71 -28.45 4.10
N ARG A 85 -32.38 -27.77 5.02
CA ARG A 85 -32.14 -26.37 5.41
C ARG A 85 -31.43 -26.21 6.74
N LEU A 86 -30.97 -27.29 7.38
CA LEU A 86 -30.24 -27.19 8.65
C LEU A 86 -28.97 -26.32 8.53
N TYR A 87 -28.34 -26.22 7.37
CA TYR A 87 -27.20 -25.31 7.14
C TYR A 87 -27.56 -23.82 7.26
N SER A 88 -28.84 -23.44 7.34
CA SER A 88 -29.27 -22.04 7.41
C SER A 88 -29.51 -21.53 8.84
N VAL A 89 -29.21 -22.35 9.84
CA VAL A 89 -29.42 -22.03 11.26
C VAL A 89 -28.19 -22.39 12.08
N LEU A 90 -27.93 -21.63 13.15
CA LEU A 90 -27.01 -22.07 14.20
C LEU A 90 -27.79 -22.86 15.25
N ILE A 91 -27.39 -24.09 15.52
CA ILE A 91 -27.98 -24.95 16.55
C ILE A 91 -27.25 -24.67 17.86
N SER A 92 -27.99 -24.27 18.90
CA SER A 92 -27.41 -23.82 20.17
C SER A 92 -27.99 -24.55 21.37
N TYR A 93 -27.15 -24.83 22.36
CA TYR A 93 -27.52 -25.50 23.61
C TYR A 93 -27.18 -24.66 24.86
N LYS A 94 -28.21 -24.24 25.58
CA LYS A 94 -28.05 -23.51 26.86
C LYS A 94 -28.03 -24.50 28.03
N SER A 95 -26.84 -24.97 28.40
CA SER A 95 -26.63 -25.98 29.45
C SER A 95 -27.32 -25.68 30.79
N ARG A 96 -27.30 -24.43 31.26
CA ARG A 96 -27.94 -24.02 32.53
C ARG A 96 -29.47 -24.16 32.51
N LYS A 97 -30.09 -23.96 31.34
CA LYS A 97 -31.55 -24.05 31.14
C LYS A 97 -31.95 -25.35 30.43
N LYS A 98 -30.98 -26.20 30.09
CA LYS A 98 -31.15 -27.42 29.28
C LYS A 98 -32.01 -27.20 28.03
N LYS A 99 -31.78 -26.08 27.36
CA LYS A 99 -32.62 -25.59 26.26
C LYS A 99 -31.93 -25.72 24.92
N VAL A 100 -32.66 -26.22 23.92
CA VAL A 100 -32.18 -26.32 22.53
C VAL A 100 -32.83 -25.25 21.66
N LEU A 101 -32.04 -24.57 20.85
CA LEU A 101 -32.45 -23.42 20.04
C LEU A 101 -31.97 -23.55 18.58
N PHE A 102 -32.79 -23.11 17.64
CA PHE A 102 -32.30 -22.62 16.35
C PHE A 102 -32.15 -21.10 16.40
N ILE A 103 -30.99 -20.62 16.00
CA ILE A 103 -30.67 -19.20 15.94
C ILE A 103 -30.54 -18.78 14.48
N THR A 104 -31.34 -17.79 14.10
CA THR A 104 -31.37 -17.18 12.76
C THR A 104 -31.23 -15.66 12.87
N PRO A 105 -30.83 -14.95 11.80
CA PRO A 105 -30.82 -13.48 11.81
C PRO A 105 -32.18 -12.86 12.12
N SER A 106 -33.27 -13.56 11.77
CA SER A 106 -34.66 -13.15 12.03
C SER A 106 -35.14 -13.42 13.46
N GLY A 107 -34.42 -14.22 14.25
CA GLY A 107 -34.81 -14.53 15.62
C GLY A 107 -34.36 -15.91 16.11
N ARG A 108 -34.75 -16.22 17.34
CA ARG A 108 -34.46 -17.49 18.01
C ARG A 108 -35.71 -18.34 18.10
N ILE A 109 -35.62 -19.57 17.62
CA ILE A 109 -36.67 -20.56 17.69
C ILE A 109 -36.28 -21.56 18.76
N GLU A 110 -37.07 -21.60 19.83
CA GLU A 110 -36.94 -22.63 20.85
C GLU A 110 -37.50 -23.96 20.34
N LEU A 111 -36.70 -25.02 20.50
CA LEU A 111 -37.05 -26.37 20.07
C LEU A 111 -37.57 -27.20 21.24
N TYR A 112 -36.83 -27.18 22.36
CA TYR A 112 -37.11 -28.03 23.51
C TYR A 112 -36.57 -27.39 24.79
N THR A 113 -37.39 -27.46 25.86
CA THR A 113 -37.02 -27.08 27.22
C THR A 113 -37.66 -28.08 28.21
N PRO A 114 -36.90 -28.69 29.13
CA PRO A 114 -37.43 -29.63 30.11
C PRO A 114 -38.46 -29.00 31.04
N LYS A 115 -39.45 -29.79 31.46
CA LYS A 115 -40.39 -29.42 32.53
C LYS A 115 -39.79 -29.55 33.95
N MET A 116 -38.77 -30.41 34.16
CA MET A 116 -38.12 -30.62 35.46
C MET A 116 -36.59 -30.64 35.33
N VAL A 117 -35.90 -30.01 36.28
CA VAL A 117 -34.44 -29.74 36.22
C VAL A 117 -33.57 -31.00 36.41
N PHE A 118 -34.11 -32.08 36.99
CA PHE A 118 -33.34 -33.29 37.28
C PHE A 118 -33.22 -34.25 36.08
N LYS A 119 -31.97 -34.65 35.79
CA LYS A 119 -31.59 -35.71 34.82
C LYS A 119 -32.26 -35.72 33.43
N ASP A 120 -32.64 -34.56 32.89
CA ASP A 120 -32.98 -34.51 31.46
C ASP A 120 -31.70 -34.56 30.61
N ASN A 121 -31.44 -35.72 30.00
CA ASN A 121 -30.43 -35.95 28.96
C ASN A 121 -31.01 -35.77 27.55
N ILE A 122 -32.35 -35.77 27.40
CA ILE A 122 -33.07 -35.66 26.13
C ILE A 122 -32.71 -34.35 25.43
N SER A 123 -32.60 -33.24 26.18
CA SER A 123 -32.22 -31.95 25.61
C SER A 123 -30.81 -31.95 24.99
N PHE A 124 -29.85 -32.61 25.64
CA PHE A 124 -28.48 -32.67 25.14
C PHE A 124 -28.37 -33.64 23.97
N GLU A 125 -29.02 -34.80 24.07
CA GLU A 125 -29.10 -35.78 23.00
C GLU A 125 -29.77 -35.24 21.74
N LEU A 126 -30.87 -34.48 21.90
CA LEU A 126 -31.51 -33.78 20.79
C LEU A 126 -30.57 -32.78 20.11
N TYR A 127 -29.85 -31.98 20.89
CA TYR A 127 -28.83 -31.06 20.37
C TYR A 127 -27.75 -31.81 19.59
N SER A 128 -27.18 -32.86 20.18
CA SER A 128 -26.12 -33.66 19.56
C SER A 128 -26.57 -34.35 18.28
N LEU A 129 -27.80 -34.87 18.25
CA LEU A 129 -28.39 -35.44 17.04
C LEU A 129 -28.52 -34.39 15.94
N LEU A 130 -29.10 -33.22 16.23
CA LEU A 130 -29.29 -32.16 15.23
C LEU A 130 -27.96 -31.63 14.68
N VAL A 131 -26.93 -31.48 15.53
CA VAL A 131 -25.57 -31.09 15.11
C VAL A 131 -24.94 -32.18 14.23
N THR A 132 -25.14 -33.46 14.56
CA THR A 132 -24.66 -34.58 13.75
C THR A 132 -25.28 -34.58 12.35
N LEU A 133 -26.60 -34.36 12.26
CA LEU A 133 -27.31 -34.26 10.98
C LEU A 133 -26.85 -33.03 10.18
N GLN A 134 -26.67 -31.88 10.83
CA GLN A 134 -26.18 -30.66 10.19
C GLN A 134 -24.75 -30.85 9.64
N ASN A 135 -23.86 -31.46 10.42
CA ASN A 135 -22.48 -31.74 9.99
C ASN A 135 -22.44 -32.73 8.83
N ALA A 136 -23.25 -33.79 8.87
CA ALA A 136 -23.36 -34.74 7.76
C ALA A 136 -23.81 -34.04 6.47
N LEU A 137 -24.83 -33.18 6.57
CA LEU A 137 -25.32 -32.38 5.43
C LEU A 137 -24.25 -31.45 4.85
N ILE A 138 -23.52 -30.74 5.69
CA ILE A 138 -22.48 -29.78 5.26
C ILE A 138 -21.28 -30.50 4.65
N ASN A 139 -20.87 -31.64 5.23
CA ASN A 139 -19.71 -32.39 4.75
C ASN A 139 -19.95 -33.07 3.41
N GLU A 140 -21.19 -33.48 3.12
CA GLU A 140 -21.53 -34.06 1.81
C GLU A 140 -21.56 -33.05 0.67
N ASN A 141 -21.76 -31.75 0.95
CA ASN A 141 -21.88 -30.73 -0.08
C ASN A 141 -21.09 -29.45 0.25
N PRO A 142 -19.91 -29.26 -0.36
CA PRO A 142 -19.07 -28.08 -0.12
C PRO A 142 -19.77 -26.74 -0.33
N SER A 143 -20.75 -26.64 -1.25
CA SER A 143 -21.51 -25.40 -1.49
C SER A 143 -22.41 -25.01 -0.31
N LEU A 144 -22.85 -26.00 0.49
CA LEU A 144 -23.61 -25.75 1.72
C LEU A 144 -22.71 -25.27 2.85
N LYS A 145 -21.42 -25.61 2.83
CA LYS A 145 -20.42 -25.10 3.79
C LYS A 145 -20.24 -23.59 3.65
N GLU A 146 -20.12 -23.08 2.43
CA GLU A 146 -20.08 -21.63 2.18
C GLU A 146 -21.37 -20.94 2.63
N SER A 147 -22.52 -21.55 2.32
CA SER A 147 -23.83 -21.04 2.75
C SER A 147 -24.00 -21.02 4.28
N TYR A 148 -23.42 -22.00 4.98
CA TYR A 148 -23.40 -22.04 6.44
C TYR A 148 -22.52 -20.92 7.02
N TYR A 149 -21.32 -20.72 6.47
CA TYR A 149 -20.46 -19.59 6.90
C TYR A 149 -21.11 -18.23 6.63
N HIS A 150 -21.85 -18.08 5.52
CA HIS A 150 -22.66 -16.88 5.29
C HIS A 150 -23.75 -16.68 6.35
N THR A 151 -24.34 -17.76 6.85
CA THR A 151 -25.30 -17.71 7.96
C THR A 151 -24.63 -17.22 9.24
N LEU A 152 -23.43 -17.73 9.57
CA LEU A 152 -22.65 -17.28 10.74
C LEU A 152 -22.25 -15.80 10.61
N ASP A 153 -21.81 -15.36 9.43
CA ASP A 153 -21.50 -13.95 9.16
C ASP A 153 -22.71 -13.03 9.28
N ALA A 154 -23.89 -13.48 8.84
CA ALA A 154 -25.14 -12.75 8.98
C ALA A 154 -25.53 -12.59 10.46
N LEU A 155 -25.39 -13.64 11.26
CA LEU A 155 -25.61 -13.60 12.71
C LEU A 155 -24.62 -12.65 13.40
N SER A 156 -23.33 -12.74 13.08
CA SER A 156 -22.31 -11.83 13.59
C SER A 156 -22.58 -10.37 13.20
N SER A 157 -23.07 -10.14 11.97
CA SER A 157 -23.43 -8.80 11.47
C SER A 157 -24.66 -8.23 12.17
N TYR A 158 -25.66 -9.08 12.45
CA TYR A 158 -26.81 -8.70 13.27
C TYR A 158 -26.36 -8.24 14.66
N VAL A 159 -25.54 -9.04 15.37
CA VAL A 159 -25.04 -8.65 16.70
C VAL A 159 -24.22 -7.37 16.64
N LYS A 160 -23.37 -7.20 15.62
CA LYS A 160 -22.62 -5.95 15.39
C LYS A 160 -23.54 -4.74 15.24
N SER A 161 -24.67 -4.89 14.56
CA SER A 161 -25.65 -3.81 14.38
C SER A 161 -26.29 -3.41 15.71
N CYS A 162 -26.66 -4.39 16.55
CA CYS A 162 -27.16 -4.15 17.90
C CYS A 162 -26.10 -3.45 18.77
N PHE A 163 -24.85 -3.92 18.70
CA PHE A 163 -23.73 -3.38 19.48
C PHE A 163 -23.33 -1.95 19.10
N LYS A 164 -23.50 -1.54 17.83
CA LYS A 164 -23.25 -0.14 17.42
C LYS A 164 -24.12 0.86 18.19
N ASN A 165 -25.34 0.47 18.53
CA ASN A 165 -26.34 1.32 19.17
C ASN A 165 -26.34 1.17 20.70
N GLN A 166 -25.46 0.33 21.25
CA GLN A 166 -25.37 0.03 22.68
C GLN A 166 -23.96 0.31 23.21
N ALA A 167 -23.85 0.65 24.50
CA ALA A 167 -22.55 0.86 25.14
C ALA A 167 -21.76 -0.45 25.32
N TYR A 168 -22.47 -1.56 25.57
CA TYR A 168 -21.95 -2.89 25.83
C TYR A 168 -22.83 -3.97 25.16
N LEU A 169 -22.29 -5.16 24.94
CA LEU A 169 -23.05 -6.34 24.53
C LEU A 169 -23.87 -6.89 25.69
N SER A 170 -25.11 -7.30 25.41
CA SER A 170 -25.85 -8.18 26.31
C SER A 170 -25.14 -9.54 26.43
N ASP A 171 -25.28 -10.19 27.59
CA ASP A 171 -24.70 -11.53 27.82
C ASP A 171 -25.14 -12.53 26.75
N GLU A 172 -26.38 -12.43 26.29
CA GLU A 172 -26.91 -13.30 25.25
C GLU A 172 -26.26 -13.10 23.88
N ASN A 173 -25.88 -11.87 23.53
CA ASN A 173 -25.15 -11.58 22.30
C ASN A 173 -23.68 -11.99 22.43
N ARG A 174 -23.11 -11.86 23.64
CA ARG A 174 -21.76 -12.32 23.94
C ARG A 174 -21.64 -13.84 23.82
N GLU A 175 -22.58 -14.58 24.42
CA GLU A 175 -22.67 -16.05 24.29
C GLU A 175 -22.81 -16.48 22.83
N LEU A 176 -23.67 -15.83 22.04
CA LEU A 176 -23.85 -16.12 20.62
C LEU A 176 -22.57 -15.94 19.81
N LEU A 177 -21.84 -14.84 20.00
CA LEU A 177 -20.58 -14.62 19.29
C LEU A 177 -19.50 -15.62 19.71
N ILE A 178 -19.49 -16.04 20.98
CA ILE A 178 -18.59 -17.09 21.46
C ILE A 178 -18.92 -18.41 20.78
N GLU A 179 -20.20 -18.78 20.68
CA GLU A 179 -20.65 -20.00 20.01
C GLU A 179 -20.29 -20.00 18.51
N ILE A 180 -20.47 -18.87 17.83
CA ILE A 180 -20.02 -18.69 16.44
C ILE A 180 -18.52 -18.91 16.32
N LEU A 181 -17.69 -18.40 17.24
CA LEU A 181 -16.24 -18.60 17.20
C LEU A 181 -15.79 -20.03 17.54
N HIS A 182 -16.61 -20.80 18.27
CA HIS A 182 -16.34 -22.23 18.46
C HIS A 182 -16.57 -23.01 17.15
N THR A 183 -17.58 -22.62 16.37
CA THR A 183 -17.90 -23.24 15.08
C THR A 183 -17.01 -22.75 13.93
N ASP A 184 -16.73 -21.45 13.89
CA ASP A 184 -15.86 -20.78 12.93
C ASP A 184 -14.87 -19.86 13.66
N PRO A 185 -13.69 -20.39 14.04
CA PRO A 185 -12.65 -19.62 14.72
C PRO A 185 -12.16 -18.42 13.92
N ASN A 186 -12.38 -18.42 12.58
CA ASN A 186 -11.96 -17.36 11.68
C ASN A 186 -13.04 -16.30 11.46
N ASN A 187 -14.19 -16.38 12.15
CA ASN A 187 -15.26 -15.40 12.02
C ASN A 187 -14.82 -14.01 12.52
N LEU A 188 -14.33 -13.18 11.59
CA LEU A 188 -13.73 -11.88 11.88
C LEU A 188 -14.71 -10.94 12.59
N ILE A 189 -15.98 -10.96 12.21
CA ILE A 189 -16.99 -10.06 12.78
C ILE A 189 -17.25 -10.41 14.25
N ALA A 190 -17.48 -11.69 14.57
CA ALA A 190 -17.68 -12.14 15.93
C ALA A 190 -16.48 -11.84 16.82
N GLY A 191 -15.27 -12.16 16.32
CA GLY A 191 -14.02 -11.86 17.00
C GLY A 191 -13.89 -10.36 17.30
N MET A 192 -14.11 -9.50 16.30
CA MET A 192 -13.99 -8.05 16.47
C MET A 192 -14.99 -7.45 17.45
N VAL A 193 -16.26 -7.87 17.39
CA VAL A 193 -17.31 -7.31 18.25
C VAL A 193 -17.09 -7.71 19.71
N LEU A 194 -16.71 -8.96 20.00
CA LEU A 194 -16.34 -9.38 21.36
C LEU A 194 -15.11 -8.64 21.89
N LYS A 195 -14.14 -8.37 21.01
CA LYS A 195 -12.92 -7.62 21.35
C LYS A 195 -13.23 -6.15 21.64
N GLU A 196 -14.10 -5.53 20.84
CA GLU A 196 -14.55 -4.15 21.04
C GLU A 196 -15.44 -4.03 22.29
N ASP A 197 -16.32 -4.99 22.55
CA ASP A 197 -17.11 -5.07 23.80
C ASP A 197 -16.19 -5.14 25.02
N ARG A 198 -15.24 -6.08 25.04
CA ARG A 198 -14.24 -6.17 26.11
C ARG A 198 -13.43 -4.88 26.29
N TYR A 199 -13.10 -4.20 25.20
CA TYR A 199 -12.41 -2.92 25.25
C TYR A 199 -13.27 -1.81 25.90
N ARG A 200 -14.57 -1.77 25.57
CA ARG A 200 -15.52 -0.80 26.14
C ARG A 200 -15.89 -1.11 27.59
N THR A 201 -15.89 -2.37 27.99
CA THR A 201 -16.23 -2.84 29.34
C THR A 201 -14.99 -3.08 30.22
N PHE A 202 -13.82 -2.55 29.84
CA PHE A 202 -12.56 -2.87 30.52
C PHE A 202 -12.53 -2.23 31.91
N ASP A 203 -12.90 -3.02 32.93
CA ASP A 203 -12.48 -2.83 34.31
C ASP A 203 -11.14 -3.58 34.50
N ALA A 204 -10.28 -3.08 35.40
CA ALA A 204 -8.86 -3.44 35.55
C ALA A 204 -8.54 -4.91 35.96
N THR A 205 -9.46 -5.86 35.81
CA THR A 205 -9.42 -7.21 36.38
C THR A 205 -9.39 -8.34 35.35
N VAL A 206 -9.15 -8.04 34.06
CA VAL A 206 -8.94 -9.10 33.06
C VAL A 206 -7.63 -9.85 33.33
N PRO A 207 -7.61 -11.19 33.38
CA PRO A 207 -6.39 -11.95 33.59
C PRO A 207 -5.34 -11.66 32.49
N PRO A 208 -4.09 -11.33 32.84
CA PRO A 208 -3.04 -10.95 31.88
C PRO A 208 -2.83 -11.94 30.72
N ALA A 209 -3.02 -13.23 30.99
CA ALA A 209 -2.87 -14.30 30.00
C ALA A 209 -3.86 -14.22 28.81
N GLN A 210 -5.09 -13.71 29.03
CA GLN A 210 -6.07 -13.55 27.95
C GLN A 210 -5.76 -12.32 27.09
N GLU A 211 -5.19 -11.28 27.69
CA GLU A 211 -4.76 -10.09 26.98
C GLU A 211 -3.56 -10.40 26.08
N GLU A 212 -2.55 -11.13 26.56
CA GLU A 212 -1.41 -11.57 25.74
C GLU A 212 -1.85 -12.36 24.50
N LYS A 213 -2.75 -13.34 24.69
CA LYS A 213 -3.28 -14.18 23.61
C LYS A 213 -4.06 -13.36 22.56
N PHE A 214 -4.71 -12.28 22.99
CA PHE A 214 -5.35 -11.34 22.08
C PHE A 214 -4.32 -10.56 21.25
N TYR A 215 -3.29 -10.01 21.89
CA TYR A 215 -2.27 -9.20 21.22
C TYR A 215 -1.47 -10.06 20.23
N SER A 216 -1.11 -11.28 20.61
CA SER A 216 -0.45 -12.22 19.70
C SER A 216 -1.30 -12.48 18.46
N ASN A 217 -2.59 -12.77 18.63
CA ASN A 217 -3.49 -13.05 17.50
C ASN A 217 -3.68 -11.83 16.59
N TYR A 218 -3.69 -10.61 17.16
CA TYR A 218 -3.82 -9.39 16.36
C TYR A 218 -2.54 -9.07 15.59
N LEU A 219 -1.37 -9.31 16.19
CA LEU A 219 -0.09 -9.21 15.50
C LEU A 219 0.00 -10.23 14.36
N THR A 220 -0.39 -11.49 14.59
CA THR A 220 -0.49 -12.50 13.53
C THR A 220 -1.37 -12.02 12.39
N LEU A 221 -2.53 -11.40 12.69
CA LEU A 221 -3.41 -10.82 11.67
C LEU A 221 -2.74 -9.71 10.85
N ILE A 222 -1.98 -8.82 11.49
CA ILE A 222 -1.22 -7.77 10.80
C ILE A 222 -0.20 -8.38 9.82
N ALA A 223 0.39 -9.51 10.21
CA ALA A 223 1.37 -10.25 9.43
C ALA A 223 0.77 -11.15 8.33
N THR A 224 -0.55 -11.31 8.23
CA THR A 224 -1.19 -12.11 7.16
C THR A 224 -1.29 -11.37 5.82
N ASP A 225 -1.60 -12.11 4.75
CA ASP A 225 -1.75 -11.58 3.38
C ASP A 225 -2.72 -10.41 3.31
N TYR A 226 -2.40 -9.46 2.43
CA TYR A 226 -3.17 -8.23 2.33
C TYR A 226 -4.57 -8.52 1.77
N SER A 227 -5.59 -8.12 2.52
CA SER A 227 -6.95 -8.03 1.98
C SER A 227 -7.58 -6.68 2.29
N SER A 228 -8.39 -6.17 1.36
CA SER A 228 -9.12 -4.90 1.51
C SER A 228 -10.03 -4.90 2.75
N ARG A 229 -10.53 -6.08 3.15
CA ARG A 229 -11.30 -6.28 4.38
C ARG A 229 -10.44 -6.11 5.63
N LEU A 230 -9.23 -6.69 5.66
CA LEU A 230 -8.27 -6.55 6.76
C LEU A 230 -7.80 -5.10 6.93
N TYR A 231 -7.53 -4.40 5.82
CA TYR A 231 -7.10 -3.00 5.82
C TYR A 231 -8.10 -2.08 6.55
N ARG A 232 -9.41 -2.21 6.25
CA ARG A 232 -10.47 -1.41 6.90
C ARG A 232 -10.58 -1.66 8.40
N THR A 233 -10.17 -2.82 8.87
CA THR A 233 -10.13 -3.15 10.30
C THR A 233 -8.93 -2.52 10.98
N MET A 234 -7.76 -2.60 10.33
CA MET A 234 -6.51 -2.05 10.85
C MET A 234 -6.50 -0.52 10.89
N ILE A 235 -7.14 0.15 9.92
CA ILE A 235 -7.09 1.62 9.81
C ILE A 235 -7.68 2.31 11.04
N LYS A 236 -8.75 1.78 11.63
CA LYS A 236 -9.37 2.35 12.83
C LYS A 236 -8.45 2.26 14.05
N ALA A 237 -7.81 1.10 14.24
CA ALA A 237 -6.85 0.89 15.32
C ALA A 237 -5.63 1.80 15.13
N TYR A 238 -5.12 1.89 13.91
CA TYR A 238 -4.02 2.76 13.53
C TYR A 238 -4.34 4.24 13.78
N SER A 239 -5.45 4.77 13.25
CA SER A 239 -5.86 6.17 13.46
C SER A 239 -6.04 6.52 14.94
N ARG A 240 -6.59 5.57 15.72
CA ARG A 240 -6.78 5.75 17.16
C ARG A 240 -5.44 5.86 17.90
N LEU A 241 -4.50 4.97 17.63
CA LEU A 241 -3.17 5.01 18.26
C LEU A 241 -2.41 6.27 17.82
N LEU A 242 -2.51 6.63 16.54
CA LEU A 242 -1.91 7.83 15.98
C LEU A 242 -2.45 9.11 16.63
N SER A 243 -3.71 9.10 17.08
CA SER A 243 -4.31 10.26 17.75
C SER A 243 -3.77 10.53 19.16
N LYS A 244 -3.13 9.56 19.82
CA LYS A 244 -2.62 9.71 21.19
C LYS A 244 -1.33 10.54 21.20
N ASP A 245 -1.20 11.45 22.16
CA ASP A 245 0.02 12.25 22.31
C ASP A 245 1.21 11.44 22.84
N THR A 246 0.92 10.52 23.78
CA THR A 246 1.89 9.62 24.38
C THR A 246 1.42 8.18 24.24
N LEU A 247 2.38 7.28 24.09
CA LEU A 247 2.19 5.86 23.84
C LEU A 247 2.88 5.06 24.95
N SER A 248 2.22 4.01 25.43
CA SER A 248 2.92 2.94 26.15
C SER A 248 3.83 2.19 25.17
N LEU A 249 4.86 1.47 25.68
CA LEU A 249 5.70 0.63 24.81
C LEU A 249 4.87 -0.36 23.98
N LYS A 250 3.79 -0.88 24.57
CA LYS A 250 2.84 -1.80 23.91
C LYS A 250 2.09 -1.13 22.77
N ASP A 251 1.56 0.06 23.01
CA ASP A 251 0.85 0.86 21.99
C ASP A 251 1.81 1.31 20.89
N ALA A 252 3.03 1.69 21.23
CA ALA A 252 4.06 2.07 20.28
C ALA A 252 4.50 0.89 19.42
N TYR A 253 4.70 -0.29 20.01
CA TYR A 253 5.00 -1.52 19.27
C TYR A 253 3.89 -1.89 18.29
N LEU A 254 2.63 -1.84 18.74
CA LEU A 254 1.47 -2.11 17.89
C LEU A 254 1.30 -1.06 16.77
N LEU A 255 1.47 0.22 17.10
CA LEU A 255 1.44 1.30 16.11
C LEU A 255 2.57 1.14 15.08
N CYS A 256 3.74 0.66 15.48
CA CYS A 256 4.85 0.38 14.58
C CYS A 256 4.50 -0.75 13.59
N ALA A 257 3.95 -1.88 14.09
CA ALA A 257 3.49 -2.98 13.24
C ALA A 257 2.39 -2.53 12.25
N LEU A 258 1.41 -1.75 12.73
CA LEU A 258 0.36 -1.18 11.88
C LEU A 258 0.92 -0.17 10.89
N GLY A 259 1.87 0.67 11.30
CA GLY A 259 2.50 1.70 10.48
C GLY A 259 3.24 1.10 9.28
N TYR A 260 3.98 0.00 9.48
CA TYR A 260 4.57 -0.77 8.38
C TYR A 260 3.48 -1.25 7.41
N ARG A 261 2.37 -1.81 7.93
CA ARG A 261 1.27 -2.31 7.09
C ARG A 261 0.55 -1.22 6.30
N MET A 262 0.51 0.00 6.85
CA MET A 262 -0.06 1.18 6.19
C MET A 262 0.91 1.86 5.22
N ASN A 263 2.14 1.34 5.08
CA ASN A 263 3.24 1.95 4.33
C ASN A 263 3.50 3.41 4.74
N ASP A 264 3.42 3.68 6.05
CA ASP A 264 3.66 5.02 6.58
C ASP A 264 5.16 5.24 6.80
N GLN A 265 5.71 6.18 6.03
CA GLN A 265 7.12 6.57 6.13
C GLN A 265 7.53 6.97 7.54
N LYS A 266 6.67 7.57 8.38
CA LYS A 266 7.06 7.98 9.74
C LYS A 266 7.25 6.81 10.71
N THR A 267 6.90 5.59 10.30
CA THR A 267 7.06 4.37 11.12
C THR A 267 8.50 4.15 11.54
N TYR A 268 9.49 4.46 10.69
CA TYR A 268 10.91 4.28 11.05
C TYR A 268 11.32 5.14 12.25
N LEU A 269 10.74 6.35 12.40
CA LEU A 269 11.02 7.24 13.53
C LEU A 269 10.53 6.62 14.84
N LEU A 270 9.35 5.99 14.82
CA LEU A 270 8.83 5.31 15.99
C LEU A 270 9.66 4.06 16.30
N TYR A 271 10.00 3.27 15.29
CA TYR A 271 10.85 2.09 15.45
C TYR A 271 12.19 2.43 16.10
N ASP A 272 12.87 3.48 15.62
CA ASP A 272 14.17 3.92 16.14
C ASP A 272 14.11 4.33 17.62
N ARG A 273 12.99 4.93 18.05
CA ARG A 273 12.76 5.29 19.45
C ARG A 273 12.53 4.08 20.35
N ILE A 274 11.84 3.05 19.84
CA ILE A 274 11.41 1.92 20.65
C ILE A 274 12.35 0.71 20.60
N GLN A 275 13.16 0.57 19.55
CA GLN A 275 13.95 -0.65 19.28
C GLN A 275 14.83 -1.08 20.45
N LYS A 276 15.41 -0.12 21.21
CA LYS A 276 16.26 -0.43 22.37
C LYS A 276 15.51 -1.05 23.56
N TYR A 277 14.18 -0.90 23.59
CA TYR A 277 13.30 -1.47 24.62
C TYR A 277 12.61 -2.76 24.17
N LEU A 278 12.79 -3.16 22.90
CA LEU A 278 12.19 -4.38 22.35
C LEU A 278 13.08 -5.60 22.61
N THR A 279 12.44 -6.73 22.86
CA THR A 279 13.08 -8.06 22.82
C THR A 279 13.51 -8.40 21.38
N GLU A 280 14.44 -9.34 21.23
CA GLU A 280 14.86 -9.80 19.88
C GLU A 280 13.67 -10.38 19.10
N ASN A 281 12.79 -11.16 19.74
CA ASN A 281 11.55 -11.68 19.12
C ASN A 281 10.67 -10.55 18.54
N GLN A 282 10.55 -9.45 19.27
CA GLN A 282 9.75 -8.30 18.86
C GLN A 282 10.39 -7.53 17.70
N LYS A 283 11.72 -7.33 17.73
CA LYS A 283 12.47 -6.73 16.63
C LYS A 283 12.36 -7.62 15.38
N HIS A 284 12.56 -8.92 15.54
CA HIS A 284 12.44 -9.91 14.49
C HIS A 284 11.05 -9.84 13.83
N PHE A 285 9.98 -9.81 14.64
CA PHE A 285 8.61 -9.70 14.13
C PHE A 285 8.36 -8.40 13.34
N LEU A 286 8.85 -7.26 13.82
CA LEU A 286 8.70 -5.99 13.09
C LEU A 286 9.52 -5.98 11.79
N ASN A 287 10.74 -6.53 11.81
CA ASN A 287 11.56 -6.69 10.62
C ASN A 287 10.90 -7.63 9.61
N TYR A 288 10.25 -8.71 10.09
CA TYR A 288 9.47 -9.62 9.26
C TYR A 288 8.30 -8.91 8.56
N ILE A 289 7.49 -8.13 9.29
CA ILE A 289 6.40 -7.35 8.69
C ILE A 289 6.94 -6.36 7.67
N SER A 290 7.98 -5.61 8.03
CA SER A 290 8.60 -4.62 7.15
C SER A 290 9.07 -5.25 5.83
N ALA A 291 9.78 -6.38 5.92
CA ALA A 291 10.25 -7.12 4.75
C ALA A 291 9.08 -7.64 3.90
N ARG A 292 8.06 -8.23 4.54
CA ARG A 292 6.87 -8.74 3.86
C ARG A 292 6.12 -7.65 3.10
N VAL A 293 5.85 -6.51 3.75
CA VAL A 293 5.12 -5.39 3.10
C VAL A 293 5.91 -4.83 1.92
N SER A 294 7.23 -4.72 2.04
CA SER A 294 8.10 -4.24 0.96
C SER A 294 8.03 -5.18 -0.26
N ARG A 295 8.05 -6.50 -0.01
CA ARG A 295 7.89 -7.52 -1.06
C ARG A 295 6.51 -7.50 -1.70
N GLU A 296 5.44 -7.50 -0.91
CA GLU A 296 4.05 -7.45 -1.43
C GLU A 296 3.83 -6.19 -2.30
N GLY A 297 4.46 -5.07 -1.95
CA GLY A 297 4.46 -3.85 -2.76
C GLY A 297 5.12 -4.06 -4.13
N MET A 298 6.26 -4.77 -4.15
CA MET A 298 7.01 -5.09 -5.37
C MET A 298 6.41 -6.23 -6.20
N ASP A 299 5.64 -7.15 -5.62
CA ASP A 299 4.96 -8.22 -6.37
C ASP A 299 3.98 -7.65 -7.41
N SER A 300 3.31 -6.54 -7.08
CA SER A 300 2.48 -5.79 -8.03
C SER A 300 3.31 -5.22 -9.19
N CYS A 301 4.47 -4.62 -8.89
CA CYS A 301 5.40 -4.13 -9.91
C CYS A 301 5.94 -5.26 -10.79
N MET A 302 6.28 -6.40 -10.18
CA MET A 302 6.74 -7.60 -10.87
C MET A 302 5.69 -8.13 -11.85
N SER A 303 4.43 -8.22 -11.44
CA SER A 303 3.32 -8.62 -12.31
C SER A 303 3.16 -7.67 -13.51
N MET A 304 3.30 -6.36 -13.29
CA MET A 304 3.26 -5.37 -14.38
C MET A 304 4.43 -5.55 -15.35
N ILE A 305 5.66 -5.69 -14.85
CA ILE A 305 6.86 -5.90 -15.66
C ILE A 305 6.73 -7.19 -16.50
N LEU A 306 6.27 -8.30 -15.89
CA LEU A 306 6.07 -9.57 -16.59
C LEU A 306 5.01 -9.47 -17.69
N THR A 307 3.97 -8.64 -17.49
CA THR A 307 2.88 -8.42 -18.47
C THR A 307 3.17 -7.30 -19.47
N GLY A 308 4.38 -6.71 -19.44
CA GLY A 308 4.77 -5.63 -20.35
C GLY A 308 4.14 -4.27 -20.04
N LYS A 309 3.63 -4.06 -18.82
CA LYS A 309 3.09 -2.78 -18.36
C LYS A 309 4.13 -2.02 -17.54
N ILE A 310 4.20 -0.71 -17.75
CA ILE A 310 5.14 0.16 -17.05
C ILE A 310 4.58 0.51 -15.66
N PRO A 311 5.34 0.31 -14.57
CA PRO A 311 4.94 0.76 -13.23
C PRO A 311 4.66 2.27 -13.17
N SER A 312 3.67 2.66 -12.39
CA SER A 312 3.32 4.07 -12.17
C SER A 312 4.40 4.84 -11.42
N GLY A 313 4.39 6.18 -11.49
CA GLY A 313 5.38 7.04 -10.82
C GLY A 313 5.50 6.81 -9.30
N LEU A 314 4.42 6.45 -8.61
CA LEU A 314 4.45 6.07 -7.19
C LEU A 314 5.17 4.73 -6.98
N GLN A 315 4.91 3.75 -7.83
CA GLN A 315 5.51 2.42 -7.79
C GLN A 315 7.02 2.45 -8.11
N LEU A 316 7.49 3.42 -8.88
CA LEU A 316 8.93 3.63 -9.16
C LEU A 316 9.76 4.01 -7.92
N GLN A 317 9.11 4.30 -6.80
CA GLN A 317 9.75 4.56 -5.50
C GLN A 317 9.78 3.32 -4.62
N PHE A 318 9.12 2.23 -5.02
CA PHE A 318 9.08 1.01 -4.23
C PHE A 318 10.41 0.26 -4.35
N THR A 319 10.81 -0.34 -3.25
CA THR A 319 11.93 -1.27 -3.15
C THR A 319 11.43 -2.50 -2.40
N ASP A 320 11.94 -3.67 -2.76
CA ASP A 320 11.69 -4.86 -1.97
C ASP A 320 12.52 -4.86 -0.68
N ASP A 321 12.43 -5.95 0.06
CA ASP A 321 13.12 -6.16 1.31
C ASP A 321 14.63 -6.39 1.18
N MET A 322 15.13 -6.69 -0.02
CA MET A 322 16.55 -6.67 -0.33
C MET A 322 17.03 -5.30 -0.80
N GLY A 323 16.13 -4.38 -1.14
CA GLY A 323 16.44 -3.05 -1.65
C GLY A 323 16.45 -2.95 -3.17
N PHE A 324 15.95 -3.98 -3.88
CA PHE A 324 15.80 -3.95 -5.33
C PHE A 324 14.52 -3.20 -5.72
N ASP A 325 14.63 -2.32 -6.70
CA ASP A 325 13.52 -1.53 -7.23
C ASP A 325 13.04 -2.04 -8.60
N CYS A 326 12.13 -1.29 -9.22
CA CYS A 326 11.54 -1.66 -10.51
C CYS A 326 12.57 -1.85 -11.63
N LEU A 327 13.68 -1.10 -11.65
CA LEU A 327 14.71 -1.24 -12.69
C LEU A 327 15.54 -2.51 -12.46
N HIS A 328 15.87 -2.82 -11.20
CA HIS A 328 16.51 -4.10 -10.87
C HIS A 328 15.65 -5.27 -11.35
N TYR A 329 14.35 -5.27 -11.05
CA TYR A 329 13.43 -6.33 -11.45
C TYR A 329 13.37 -6.48 -12.96
N ALA A 330 13.25 -5.38 -13.70
CA ALA A 330 13.18 -5.41 -15.15
C ALA A 330 14.47 -5.97 -15.80
N ILE A 331 15.64 -5.68 -15.22
CA ILE A 331 16.93 -6.21 -15.67
C ILE A 331 17.03 -7.71 -15.37
N ILE A 332 16.76 -8.14 -14.13
CA ILE A 332 16.85 -9.55 -13.70
C ILE A 332 15.85 -10.43 -14.48
N LEU A 333 14.67 -9.88 -14.80
CA LEU A 333 13.64 -10.54 -15.61
C LEU A 333 13.87 -10.44 -17.11
N GLU A 334 14.97 -9.83 -17.54
CA GLU A 334 15.39 -9.70 -18.95
C GLU A 334 14.33 -9.03 -19.84
N LYS A 335 13.55 -8.09 -19.29
CA LYS A 335 12.49 -7.35 -20.00
C LYS A 335 13.05 -6.07 -20.64
N LYS A 336 13.82 -6.23 -21.72
CA LYS A 336 14.52 -5.14 -22.42
C LYS A 336 13.65 -3.92 -22.71
N GLU A 337 12.45 -4.13 -23.26
CA GLU A 337 11.54 -3.05 -23.63
C GLU A 337 11.13 -2.21 -22.41
N ILE A 338 10.88 -2.88 -21.28
CA ILE A 338 10.50 -2.23 -20.02
C ILE A 338 11.70 -1.50 -19.42
N VAL A 339 12.89 -2.09 -19.48
CA VAL A 339 14.12 -1.42 -19.02
C VAL A 339 14.36 -0.12 -19.79
N SER A 340 14.36 -0.13 -21.12
CA SER A 340 14.57 1.09 -21.93
C SER A 340 13.54 2.18 -21.62
N GLU A 341 12.31 1.80 -21.29
CA GLU A 341 11.28 2.76 -20.90
C GLU A 341 11.48 3.30 -19.48
N LEU A 342 11.82 2.43 -18.52
CA LEU A 342 12.13 2.83 -17.15
C LEU A 342 13.34 3.78 -17.06
N LEU A 343 14.38 3.54 -17.88
CA LEU A 343 15.57 4.40 -17.93
C LEU A 343 15.24 5.86 -18.27
N LYS A 344 14.14 6.11 -18.99
CA LYS A 344 13.69 7.47 -19.38
C LYS A 344 12.86 8.18 -18.31
N GLN A 345 12.32 7.46 -17.33
CA GLN A 345 11.35 8.00 -16.36
C GLN A 345 11.99 8.86 -15.26
N LYS A 346 13.23 8.55 -14.85
CA LYS A 346 13.99 9.32 -13.83
C LYS A 346 15.49 9.15 -14.03
N THR A 347 16.28 9.95 -13.31
CA THR A 347 17.73 9.76 -13.22
C THR A 347 18.06 8.65 -12.23
N TRP A 348 18.67 7.56 -12.70
CA TRP A 348 18.96 6.38 -11.89
C TRP A 348 20.34 6.42 -11.20
N GLY A 349 21.25 7.27 -11.67
CA GLY A 349 22.64 7.36 -11.18
C GLY A 349 22.85 7.94 -9.76
N ALA A 350 21.79 8.16 -8.97
CA ALA A 350 21.88 8.67 -7.60
C ALA A 350 21.54 7.60 -6.53
N GLY A 351 21.30 6.35 -6.93
CA GLY A 351 20.58 5.37 -6.12
C GLY A 351 21.38 4.14 -5.70
N GLU A 352 22.67 4.26 -5.36
CA GLU A 352 23.30 3.17 -4.60
C GLU A 352 22.65 3.11 -3.21
N PRO A 353 22.12 1.96 -2.76
CA PRO A 353 21.66 1.83 -1.39
C PRO A 353 22.84 2.08 -0.44
N SER A 354 22.78 3.20 0.28
CA SER A 354 23.88 3.82 1.03
C SER A 354 24.34 3.02 2.27
N ARG A 355 23.88 1.76 2.44
CA ARG A 355 23.89 1.05 3.73
C ARG A 355 24.65 -0.26 3.79
N SER A 356 25.24 -0.75 2.71
CA SER A 356 26.18 -1.86 2.81
C SER A 356 27.48 -1.45 2.15
N ALA A 357 28.61 -1.56 2.85
CA ALA A 357 29.91 -1.73 2.21
C ALA A 357 30.10 -3.25 2.05
N GLY A 358 30.61 -3.75 0.93
CA GLY A 358 30.94 -5.18 0.76
C GLY A 358 30.80 -5.72 -0.66
N LEU A 359 31.35 -6.91 -0.92
CA LEU A 359 31.35 -7.58 -2.24
C LEU A 359 29.94 -7.75 -2.84
N ALA A 360 28.93 -7.99 -1.99
CA ALA A 360 27.53 -8.17 -2.40
C ALA A 360 26.89 -6.89 -2.98
N ASN A 361 27.51 -5.71 -2.83
CA ASN A 361 26.97 -4.46 -3.37
C ASN A 361 26.90 -4.44 -4.89
N SER A 362 27.78 -5.19 -5.54
CA SER A 362 27.85 -5.26 -7.00
C SER A 362 26.49 -5.62 -7.62
N PHE A 363 25.65 -6.41 -6.91
CA PHE A 363 24.32 -6.79 -7.37
C PHE A 363 23.28 -5.66 -7.32
N TYR A 364 23.54 -4.52 -6.66
CA TYR A 364 22.67 -3.33 -6.72
C TYR A 364 23.10 -2.36 -7.83
N ASP A 365 24.23 -2.62 -8.48
CA ASP A 365 24.67 -1.82 -9.59
C ASP A 365 23.92 -2.24 -10.86
N TYR A 366 23.09 -1.34 -11.39
CA TYR A 366 22.28 -1.62 -12.57
C TYR A 366 23.11 -2.05 -13.78
N PHE A 367 24.28 -1.44 -13.99
CA PHE A 367 25.11 -1.76 -15.14
C PHE A 367 25.79 -3.13 -14.97
N PHE A 368 26.26 -3.44 -13.75
CA PHE A 368 26.76 -4.78 -13.42
C PHE A 368 25.69 -5.84 -13.66
N LEU A 369 24.48 -5.68 -13.10
CA LEU A 369 23.37 -6.63 -13.31
C LEU A 369 23.03 -6.77 -14.79
N ALA A 370 22.91 -5.67 -15.52
CA ALA A 370 22.61 -5.72 -16.94
C ALA A 370 23.70 -6.48 -17.71
N SER A 371 24.98 -6.23 -17.41
CA SER A 371 26.11 -6.93 -18.05
C SER A 371 26.17 -8.43 -17.74
N TRP A 372 25.56 -8.85 -16.62
CA TRP A 372 25.48 -10.26 -16.25
C TRP A 372 24.34 -10.97 -16.98
N HIS A 373 23.18 -10.32 -17.15
CA HIS A 373 21.98 -10.92 -17.73
C HIS A 373 21.82 -10.70 -19.25
N ILE A 374 22.37 -9.61 -19.79
CA ILE A 374 22.05 -9.14 -21.13
C ILE A 374 23.31 -9.07 -21.99
N ASN A 375 23.36 -9.87 -23.06
CA ASN A 375 24.51 -9.94 -23.97
C ASN A 375 24.46 -8.94 -25.15
N ASP A 376 23.58 -7.96 -25.10
CA ASP A 376 23.36 -6.99 -26.17
C ASP A 376 24.15 -5.70 -25.92
N VAL A 377 25.23 -5.51 -26.66
CA VAL A 377 26.18 -4.39 -26.45
C VAL A 377 25.50 -3.02 -26.61
N MET A 378 24.60 -2.89 -27.59
CA MET A 378 23.92 -1.61 -27.83
C MET A 378 22.97 -1.28 -26.68
N PHE A 379 22.26 -2.29 -26.18
CA PHE A 379 21.40 -2.15 -25.02
C PHE A 379 22.19 -1.87 -23.73
N LEU A 380 23.32 -2.55 -23.50
CA LEU A 380 24.20 -2.26 -22.37
C LEU A 380 24.73 -0.82 -22.40
N ARG A 381 25.03 -0.27 -23.59
CA ARG A 381 25.44 1.12 -23.76
C ARG A 381 24.32 2.08 -23.36
N GLU A 382 23.06 1.74 -23.67
CA GLU A 382 21.90 2.51 -23.20
C GLU A 382 21.82 2.49 -21.66
N VAL A 383 21.86 1.32 -21.02
CA VAL A 383 21.85 1.21 -19.55
C VAL A 383 22.98 2.03 -18.94
N PHE A 384 24.21 1.90 -19.45
CA PHE A 384 25.39 2.63 -18.99
C PHE A 384 25.17 4.15 -18.98
N ILE A 385 24.65 4.71 -20.08
CA ILE A 385 24.42 6.16 -20.23
C ILE A 385 23.43 6.69 -19.20
N TYR A 386 22.39 5.91 -18.88
CA TYR A 386 21.31 6.35 -17.99
C TYR A 386 21.58 6.06 -16.50
N THR A 387 22.47 5.12 -16.18
CA THR A 387 22.76 4.74 -14.79
C THR A 387 24.10 5.26 -14.27
N ARG A 388 25.04 5.66 -15.14
CA ARG A 388 26.33 6.24 -14.72
C ARG A 388 26.36 7.76 -14.86
N PRO A 389 26.65 8.51 -13.79
CA PRO A 389 26.78 9.97 -13.85
C PRO A 389 27.80 10.43 -14.89
N GLU A 390 28.96 9.78 -14.95
CA GLU A 390 30.07 10.15 -15.85
C GLU A 390 29.64 9.98 -17.32
N ALA A 391 28.99 8.85 -17.64
CA ALA A 391 28.48 8.57 -18.98
C ALA A 391 27.35 9.53 -19.38
N SER A 392 26.46 9.86 -18.44
CA SER A 392 25.37 10.80 -18.68
C SER A 392 25.90 12.19 -19.02
N GLU A 393 26.96 12.64 -18.36
CA GLU A 393 27.57 13.95 -18.61
C GLU A 393 28.23 14.00 -20.00
N VAL A 394 29.04 13.00 -20.35
CA VAL A 394 29.66 12.87 -21.68
C VAL A 394 28.58 12.82 -22.78
N CYS A 395 27.50 12.07 -22.57
CA CYS A 395 26.38 12.01 -23.51
C CYS A 395 25.67 13.37 -23.69
N ARG A 396 25.52 14.17 -22.62
CA ARG A 396 24.98 15.54 -22.71
C ARG A 396 25.90 16.45 -23.51
N THR A 397 27.21 16.36 -23.28
CA THR A 397 28.22 17.11 -24.06
C THR A 397 28.15 16.76 -25.54
N LEU A 398 28.06 15.47 -25.87
CA LEU A 398 27.90 14.98 -27.24
C LEU A 398 26.61 15.52 -27.91
N LYS A 399 25.47 15.49 -27.20
CA LYS A 399 24.20 16.06 -27.68
C LYS A 399 24.32 17.56 -27.93
N ARG A 400 24.99 18.31 -27.04
CA ARG A 400 25.23 19.75 -27.21
C ARG A 400 26.13 20.04 -28.41
N GLY A 401 27.21 19.27 -28.59
CA GLY A 401 28.08 19.35 -29.76
C GLY A 401 27.32 19.16 -31.07
N ARG A 402 26.54 18.07 -31.17
CA ARG A 402 25.69 17.76 -32.33
C ARG A 402 24.68 18.88 -32.63
N SER A 403 24.11 19.50 -31.60
CA SER A 403 23.22 20.66 -31.77
C SER A 403 23.95 21.89 -32.32
N LEU A 404 25.13 22.21 -31.79
CA LEU A 404 25.95 23.33 -32.27
C LEU A 404 26.36 23.13 -33.73
N ARG A 405 26.78 21.91 -34.08
CA ARG A 405 27.08 21.55 -35.47
C ARG A 405 25.87 21.70 -36.38
N GLY A 406 24.68 21.27 -35.95
CA GLY A 406 23.44 21.48 -36.70
C GLY A 406 23.14 22.96 -36.98
N ILE A 407 23.38 23.84 -36.00
CA ILE A 407 23.26 25.29 -36.15
C ILE A 407 24.29 25.82 -37.16
N ALA A 408 25.55 25.40 -37.05
CA ALA A 408 26.62 25.82 -37.96
C ALA A 408 26.37 25.35 -39.41
N VAL A 409 25.87 24.12 -39.62
CA VAL A 409 25.47 23.63 -40.95
C VAL A 409 24.34 24.49 -41.54
N SER A 410 23.36 24.87 -40.71
CA SER A 410 22.25 25.74 -41.13
C SER A 410 22.74 27.14 -41.52
N ARG A 411 23.67 27.71 -40.76
CA ARG A 411 24.34 28.99 -41.10
C ARG A 411 25.12 28.90 -42.40
N LEU A 412 25.84 27.80 -42.63
CA LEU A 412 26.60 27.60 -43.87
C LEU A 412 25.69 27.57 -45.10
N SER A 413 24.53 26.92 -44.98
CA SER A 413 23.48 26.93 -46.01
C SER A 413 22.98 28.35 -46.30
N LEU A 414 22.73 29.14 -45.26
CA LEU A 414 22.29 30.53 -45.39
C LEU A 414 23.34 31.39 -46.11
N ILE A 415 24.63 31.26 -45.76
CA ILE A 415 25.73 31.97 -46.43
C ILE A 415 25.83 31.57 -47.90
N ASN A 416 25.73 30.27 -48.22
CA ASN A 416 25.73 29.80 -49.60
C ASN A 416 24.59 30.41 -50.42
N ASN A 417 23.39 30.50 -49.84
CA ASN A 417 22.24 31.12 -50.49
C ASN A 417 22.42 32.64 -50.68
N LYS A 418 23.00 33.34 -49.69
CA LYS A 418 23.35 34.76 -49.81
C LYS A 418 24.36 35.01 -50.93
N ILE A 419 25.44 34.21 -50.98
CA ILE A 419 26.45 34.29 -52.05
C ILE A 419 25.81 34.07 -53.42
N ALA A 420 24.96 33.06 -53.58
CA ALA A 420 24.28 32.79 -54.85
C ALA A 420 23.38 33.97 -55.27
N THR A 421 22.67 34.56 -54.31
CA THR A 421 21.78 35.71 -54.56
C THR A 421 22.58 36.96 -54.97
N ILE A 422 23.69 37.25 -54.28
CA ILE A 422 24.53 38.41 -54.59
C ILE A 422 25.25 38.20 -55.93
N LYS A 423 25.73 36.99 -56.23
CA LYS A 423 26.31 36.66 -57.55
C LYS A 423 25.34 36.90 -58.70
N LYS A 424 24.05 36.57 -58.52
CA LYS A 424 23.03 36.87 -59.53
C LYS A 424 22.90 38.39 -59.76
N ARG A 425 22.83 39.17 -58.67
CA ARG A 425 22.77 40.65 -58.73
C ARG A 425 24.04 41.27 -59.33
N GLN A 426 25.20 40.67 -59.07
CA GLN A 426 26.48 41.09 -59.64
C GLN A 426 26.51 40.94 -61.17
N ILE A 427 26.00 39.83 -61.70
CA ILE A 427 25.87 39.60 -63.14
C ILE A 427 24.88 40.61 -63.76
N GLU A 428 23.75 40.87 -63.08
CA GLU A 428 22.77 41.88 -63.51
C GLU A 428 23.38 43.30 -63.55
N ALA A 429 24.20 43.67 -62.56
CA ALA A 429 24.92 44.94 -62.51
C ALA A 429 25.97 45.09 -63.63
N LEU A 430 26.66 43.99 -63.97
CA LEU A 430 27.60 43.95 -65.10
C LEU A 430 26.87 44.17 -66.43
N ASN A 431 25.75 43.46 -66.63
CA ASN A 431 24.95 43.56 -67.86
C ASN A 431 24.28 44.92 -68.04
N SER A 432 23.99 45.62 -66.94
CA SER A 432 23.40 46.97 -66.94
C SER A 432 24.43 48.10 -67.00
N GLY A 433 25.74 47.78 -67.00
CA GLY A 433 26.80 48.77 -67.11
C GLY A 433 27.01 49.63 -65.86
N ASN A 434 26.72 49.10 -64.66
CA ASN A 434 26.95 49.78 -63.38
C ASN A 434 28.20 49.24 -62.66
N PRO A 435 29.41 49.78 -62.94
CA PRO A 435 30.66 49.27 -62.40
C PRO A 435 30.80 49.48 -60.88
N MET A 436 30.14 50.50 -60.32
CA MET A 436 30.20 50.80 -58.89
C MET A 436 29.44 49.74 -58.08
N ALA A 437 28.22 49.40 -58.50
CA ALA A 437 27.45 48.32 -57.88
C ALA A 437 28.11 46.95 -58.04
N TYR A 438 28.78 46.69 -59.17
CA TYR A 438 29.55 45.46 -59.37
C TYR A 438 30.67 45.30 -58.33
N SER A 439 31.44 46.37 -58.11
CA SER A 439 32.54 46.39 -57.12
C SER A 439 32.04 46.17 -55.69
N ASP A 440 30.91 46.78 -55.33
CA ASP A 440 30.29 46.58 -54.00
C ASP A 440 29.86 45.12 -53.78
N TYR A 441 29.27 44.49 -54.80
CA TYR A 441 28.92 43.07 -54.74
C TYR A 441 30.14 42.15 -54.69
N GLU A 442 31.25 42.51 -55.33
CA GLU A 442 32.50 41.75 -55.29
C GLU A 442 33.13 41.76 -53.88
N LEU A 443 33.12 42.92 -53.22
CA LEU A 443 33.53 43.06 -51.81
C LEU A 443 32.61 42.25 -50.88
N ALA A 444 31.29 42.34 -51.06
CA ALA A 444 30.33 41.59 -50.26
C ALA A 444 30.47 40.07 -50.43
N ILE A 445 30.72 39.59 -51.66
CA ILE A 445 30.99 38.16 -51.94
C ILE A 445 32.29 37.74 -51.26
N SER A 446 33.35 38.55 -51.34
CA SER A 446 34.65 38.23 -50.72
C SER A 446 34.54 38.09 -49.21
N SER A 447 33.85 39.03 -48.54
CA SER A 447 33.58 38.96 -47.10
C SER A 447 32.76 37.71 -46.72
N LEU A 448 31.72 37.37 -47.49
CA LEU A 448 30.93 36.15 -47.24
C LEU A 448 31.72 34.86 -47.51
N LEU A 449 32.70 34.88 -48.41
CA LEU A 449 33.59 33.74 -48.66
C LEU A 449 34.57 33.53 -47.50
N GLU A 450 35.04 34.60 -46.86
CA GLU A 450 35.83 34.53 -45.62
C GLU A 450 34.98 33.95 -44.47
N GLU A 451 33.79 34.51 -44.22
CA GLU A 451 32.86 33.99 -43.19
C GLU A 451 32.51 32.51 -43.43
N LYS A 452 32.34 32.11 -44.70
CA LYS A 452 32.13 30.72 -45.09
C LYS A 452 33.32 29.83 -44.75
N ASN A 453 34.55 30.30 -44.94
CA ASN A 453 35.75 29.53 -44.65
C ASN A 453 35.96 29.38 -43.14
N ASP A 454 35.73 30.43 -42.37
CA ASP A 454 35.77 30.38 -40.90
C ASP A 454 34.75 29.39 -40.35
N LEU A 455 33.52 29.42 -40.87
CA LEU A 455 32.46 28.50 -40.45
C LEU A 455 32.77 27.04 -40.86
N LYS A 456 33.48 26.81 -41.97
CA LYS A 456 33.95 25.47 -42.34
C LYS A 456 35.02 24.96 -41.37
N LEU A 457 35.93 25.82 -40.92
CA LEU A 457 36.92 25.48 -39.90
C LEU A 457 36.25 25.16 -38.55
N GLU A 458 35.25 25.96 -38.15
CA GLU A 458 34.45 25.70 -36.96
C GLU A 458 33.71 24.34 -37.06
N LEU A 459 33.09 24.03 -38.20
CA LEU A 459 32.44 22.73 -38.43
C LEU A 459 33.41 21.56 -38.35
N ALA A 460 34.61 21.69 -38.91
CA ALA A 460 35.65 20.66 -38.82
C ALA A 460 36.11 20.46 -37.37
N TYR A 461 36.28 21.54 -36.62
CA TYR A 461 36.61 21.51 -35.20
C TYR A 461 35.51 20.83 -34.38
N LEU A 462 34.24 21.24 -34.54
CA LEU A 462 33.10 20.64 -33.84
C LEU A 462 32.97 19.15 -34.14
N LYS A 463 33.18 18.73 -35.40
CA LYS A 463 33.18 17.32 -35.78
C LYS A 463 34.27 16.52 -35.05
N LYS A 464 35.49 17.07 -34.99
CA LYS A 464 36.60 16.45 -34.26
C LYS A 464 36.30 16.35 -32.76
N CYS A 465 35.70 17.38 -32.17
CA CYS A 465 35.27 17.33 -30.77
C CYS A 465 34.17 16.28 -30.53
N GLU A 466 33.21 16.13 -31.45
CA GLU A 466 32.20 15.07 -31.39
C GLU A 466 32.84 13.68 -31.42
N GLU A 467 33.76 13.42 -32.35
CA GLU A 467 34.51 12.17 -32.47
C GLU A 467 35.29 11.86 -31.18
N GLN A 468 36.03 12.83 -30.64
CA GLN A 468 36.77 12.68 -29.38
C GLN A 468 35.86 12.38 -28.18
N THR A 469 34.70 13.02 -28.10
CA THR A 469 33.73 12.80 -27.02
C THR A 469 33.07 11.42 -27.13
N GLU A 470 32.86 10.94 -28.36
CA GLU A 470 32.32 9.60 -28.62
C GLU A 470 33.35 8.50 -28.29
N ASP A 471 34.63 8.72 -28.63
CA ASP A 471 35.74 7.85 -28.22
C ASP A 471 35.88 7.78 -26.69
N GLU A 472 35.77 8.93 -26.00
CA GLU A 472 35.78 8.98 -24.53
C GLU A 472 34.64 8.13 -23.93
N LEU A 473 33.43 8.25 -24.48
CA LEU A 473 32.29 7.46 -24.03
C LEU A 473 32.53 5.95 -24.22
N ASP A 474 33.14 5.55 -25.34
CA ASP A 474 33.44 4.15 -25.64
C ASP A 474 34.55 3.60 -24.75
N VAL A 475 35.58 4.40 -24.44
CA VAL A 475 36.62 4.04 -23.46
C VAL A 475 36.00 3.81 -22.08
N LEU A 476 35.13 4.72 -21.63
CA LEU A 476 34.43 4.58 -20.35
C LEU A 476 33.53 3.34 -20.30
N PHE A 477 32.77 3.09 -21.37
CA PHE A 477 31.90 1.94 -21.49
C PHE A 477 32.69 0.62 -21.46
N ASN A 478 33.74 0.51 -22.27
CA ASN A 478 34.57 -0.70 -22.34
C ASN A 478 35.28 -0.98 -21.01
N LYS A 479 35.77 0.07 -20.33
CA LYS A 479 36.36 -0.05 -19.00
C LYS A 479 35.34 -0.58 -17.99
N ALA A 480 34.14 0.00 -17.94
CA ALA A 480 33.09 -0.43 -17.03
C ALA A 480 32.66 -1.89 -17.32
N LEU A 481 32.56 -2.26 -18.60
CA LEU A 481 32.20 -3.62 -19.01
C LEU A 481 33.27 -4.65 -18.61
N SER A 482 34.57 -4.32 -18.76
CA SER A 482 35.66 -5.17 -18.29
C SER A 482 35.60 -5.35 -16.77
N GLN A 483 35.45 -4.24 -16.03
CA GLN A 483 35.33 -4.25 -14.58
C GLN A 483 34.15 -5.10 -14.09
N ALA A 484 32.99 -5.00 -14.76
CA ALA A 484 31.83 -5.81 -14.41
C ALA A 484 32.07 -7.31 -14.64
N LYS A 485 32.71 -7.68 -15.76
CA LYS A 485 33.08 -9.07 -16.06
C LYS A 485 34.11 -9.63 -15.08
N GLU A 486 35.15 -8.85 -14.76
CA GLU A 486 36.15 -9.19 -13.75
C GLU A 486 35.52 -9.37 -12.38
N MET A 487 34.63 -8.45 -11.98
CA MET A 487 33.90 -8.53 -10.72
C MET A 487 33.03 -9.79 -10.66
N LEU A 488 32.33 -10.14 -11.74
CA LEU A 488 31.53 -11.37 -11.79
C LEU A 488 32.40 -12.63 -11.63
N ALA A 489 33.61 -12.64 -12.21
CA ALA A 489 34.55 -13.73 -12.01
C ALA A 489 35.00 -13.84 -10.54
N VAL A 490 35.31 -12.71 -9.89
CA VAL A 490 35.62 -12.66 -8.45
C VAL A 490 34.45 -13.18 -7.61
N LEU A 491 33.22 -12.72 -7.89
CA LEU A 491 32.03 -13.13 -7.15
C LEU A 491 31.71 -14.62 -7.32
N LYS A 492 32.00 -15.24 -8.48
CA LYS A 492 31.80 -16.68 -8.68
C LYS A 492 32.76 -17.56 -7.87
N THR A 493 33.90 -17.02 -7.48
CA THR A 493 34.96 -17.76 -6.76
C THR A 493 34.97 -17.50 -5.25
N THR A 494 34.22 -16.50 -4.79
CA THR A 494 34.19 -16.14 -3.38
C THR A 494 33.41 -17.16 -2.53
N ALA A 495 33.88 -17.40 -1.31
CA ALA A 495 33.14 -18.16 -0.30
C ALA A 495 32.12 -17.30 0.47
N HIS A 496 31.89 -16.05 0.05
CA HIS A 496 31.02 -15.11 0.76
C HIS A 496 29.53 -15.54 0.70
N PRO A 497 28.86 -15.86 1.82
CA PRO A 497 27.54 -16.51 1.80
C PRO A 497 26.43 -15.67 1.15
N MET A 498 26.41 -14.35 1.37
CA MET A 498 25.44 -13.46 0.70
C MET A 498 25.65 -13.41 -0.82
N VAL A 499 26.90 -13.52 -1.27
CA VAL A 499 27.21 -13.51 -2.70
C VAL A 499 26.74 -14.82 -3.32
N SER A 500 27.01 -15.96 -2.67
CA SER A 500 26.49 -17.26 -3.10
C SER A 500 24.96 -17.29 -3.16
N TYR A 501 24.29 -16.69 -2.16
CA TYR A 501 22.84 -16.54 -2.14
C TYR A 501 22.35 -15.72 -3.34
N MET A 502 22.88 -14.50 -3.54
CA MET A 502 22.52 -13.63 -4.66
C MET A 502 22.81 -14.26 -6.02
N LEU A 503 23.96 -14.92 -6.17
CA LEU A 503 24.31 -15.64 -7.40
C LEU A 503 23.30 -16.74 -7.75
N GLN A 504 22.69 -17.37 -6.75
CA GLN A 504 21.70 -18.42 -6.97
C GLN A 504 20.30 -17.85 -7.18
N THR A 505 19.88 -16.85 -6.41
CA THR A 505 18.54 -16.27 -6.52
C THR A 505 18.39 -15.40 -7.76
N LEU A 506 19.45 -14.71 -8.16
CA LEU A 506 19.47 -13.80 -9.31
C LEU A 506 20.03 -14.48 -10.56
N LYS A 507 20.29 -15.80 -10.56
CA LYS A 507 20.94 -16.47 -11.70
C LYS A 507 20.14 -16.37 -13.00
N SER A 508 18.82 -16.45 -12.89
CA SER A 508 17.90 -16.47 -14.03
C SER A 508 16.55 -15.86 -13.65
N PRO A 509 15.75 -15.41 -14.64
CA PRO A 509 14.39 -14.93 -14.41
C PRO A 509 13.54 -15.93 -13.61
N GLU A 510 13.64 -17.23 -13.89
CA GLU A 510 12.86 -18.27 -13.20
C GLU A 510 13.28 -18.42 -11.73
N SER A 511 14.56 -18.29 -11.45
CA SER A 511 15.10 -18.39 -10.09
C SER A 511 14.59 -17.23 -9.23
N PHE A 512 14.53 -16.04 -9.84
CA PHE A 512 13.98 -14.84 -9.23
C PHE A 512 12.47 -14.93 -9.04
N ILE A 513 11.71 -15.38 -10.05
CA ILE A 513 10.26 -15.61 -9.94
C ILE A 513 9.95 -16.65 -8.85
N THR A 514 10.73 -17.72 -8.75
CA THR A 514 10.53 -18.76 -7.74
C THR A 514 10.70 -18.21 -6.31
N LEU A 515 11.63 -17.27 -6.11
CA LEU A 515 11.80 -16.60 -4.82
C LEU A 515 10.56 -15.79 -4.44
N HIS A 516 9.88 -15.18 -5.41
CA HIS A 516 8.64 -14.40 -5.18
C HIS A 516 7.38 -15.26 -5.11
N ALA A 517 7.37 -16.42 -5.74
CA ALA A 517 6.22 -17.34 -5.76
C ALA A 517 6.17 -18.29 -4.54
N MET A 518 7.13 -18.18 -3.62
CA MET A 518 7.22 -19.00 -2.42
C MET A 518 6.07 -18.69 -1.44
N THR A 519 5.58 -19.69 -0.71
CA THR A 519 4.53 -19.50 0.30
C THR A 519 5.11 -18.97 1.61
N PRO A 520 4.31 -18.31 2.48
CA PRO A 520 4.75 -17.83 3.80
C PRO A 520 5.50 -18.87 4.64
N ASP A 521 5.11 -20.14 4.54
CA ASP A 521 5.71 -21.27 5.26
C ASP A 521 7.10 -21.69 4.74
N SER A 522 7.50 -21.18 3.57
CA SER A 522 8.76 -21.53 2.89
C SER A 522 9.85 -20.45 3.03
N TYR A 523 9.52 -19.30 3.63
CA TYR A 523 10.46 -18.22 3.88
C TYR A 523 11.05 -18.27 5.30
N THR A 524 12.25 -17.74 5.44
CA THR A 524 12.86 -17.41 6.73
C THR A 524 13.36 -15.97 6.68
N LEU A 525 13.23 -15.23 7.79
CA LEU A 525 13.83 -13.90 7.90
C LEU A 525 15.34 -14.06 8.04
N LEU A 526 16.09 -13.53 7.08
CA LEU A 526 17.54 -13.51 7.04
C LEU A 526 18.02 -12.10 7.37
N ARG A 527 19.15 -12.02 8.09
CA ARG A 527 19.78 -10.74 8.46
C ARG A 527 21.22 -10.69 7.97
N TYR A 528 21.55 -9.69 7.16
CA TYR A 528 22.90 -9.43 6.66
C TYR A 528 23.28 -7.96 6.83
N ARG A 529 24.31 -7.65 7.64
CA ARG A 529 24.84 -6.28 7.83
C ARG A 529 23.77 -5.20 8.06
N GLY A 530 22.72 -5.53 8.82
CA GLY A 530 21.62 -4.61 9.14
C GLY A 530 20.45 -4.64 8.16
N LEU A 531 20.58 -5.31 7.01
CA LEU A 531 19.48 -5.64 6.11
C LEU A 531 18.71 -6.86 6.65
N CYS A 532 17.38 -6.81 6.64
CA CYS A 532 16.52 -7.94 7.00
C CYS A 532 15.58 -8.24 5.83
N PHE A 533 15.62 -9.47 5.32
CA PHE A 533 14.86 -9.88 4.13
C PHE A 533 14.38 -11.33 4.24
N LEU A 534 13.28 -11.65 3.56
CA LEU A 534 12.68 -12.97 3.47
C LEU A 534 13.42 -13.80 2.42
N GLY A 535 13.98 -14.93 2.79
CA GLY A 535 14.72 -15.79 1.86
C GLY A 535 14.42 -17.26 2.06
N LYS A 536 14.86 -18.08 1.11
CA LYS A 536 14.88 -19.54 1.28
C LYS A 536 15.92 -19.89 2.34
N ALA A 537 15.56 -20.76 3.29
CA ALA A 537 16.53 -21.32 4.22
C ALA A 537 17.60 -22.14 3.45
N PHE A 538 18.85 -21.68 3.45
CA PHE A 538 20.00 -22.42 2.92
C PHE A 538 20.73 -23.15 4.05
N LYS A 539 21.13 -24.39 3.79
CA LYS A 539 21.90 -25.20 4.75
C LYS A 539 23.24 -24.56 5.14
N ASP A 540 23.89 -23.83 4.22
CA ASP A 540 25.20 -23.20 4.43
C ASP A 540 25.14 -21.77 4.99
N LEU A 541 23.95 -21.19 5.18
CA LEU A 541 23.79 -19.84 5.76
C LEU A 541 23.82 -19.84 7.30
N LYS A 542 23.83 -21.02 7.94
CA LYS A 542 23.69 -21.23 9.39
C LYS A 542 24.80 -20.64 10.28
N GLY A 543 25.89 -20.11 9.72
CA GLY A 543 27.03 -19.61 10.50
C GLY A 543 27.36 -18.12 10.38
N ILE A 544 26.78 -17.39 9.42
CA ILE A 544 27.19 -16.00 9.10
C ILE A 544 25.99 -15.05 8.96
N LEU A 545 24.82 -15.56 8.58
CA LEU A 545 23.53 -14.88 8.75
C LEU A 545 22.94 -15.43 10.04
N SER A 546 22.50 -14.58 10.96
CA SER A 546 21.70 -15.03 12.09
C SER A 546 20.36 -15.52 11.55
N SER A 547 20.26 -16.77 11.13
CA SER A 547 18.98 -17.44 10.93
C SER A 547 18.42 -17.71 12.32
N GLU A 548 17.78 -16.73 12.91
CA GLU A 548 17.04 -16.92 14.15
C GLU A 548 15.75 -17.65 13.81
N ILE A 549 15.82 -18.98 13.74
CA ILE A 549 14.65 -19.82 13.98
C ILE A 549 14.49 -19.80 15.49
N ILE A 550 13.62 -18.93 15.99
CA ILE A 550 13.34 -18.88 17.42
C ILE A 550 12.33 -20.00 17.69
N GLU A 551 12.86 -21.13 18.16
CA GLU A 551 12.06 -22.07 18.92
C GLU A 551 11.44 -21.29 20.09
N SER A 552 10.11 -21.36 20.18
CA SER A 552 9.30 -20.72 21.19
C SER A 552 9.73 -21.17 22.60
N GLU A 553 10.72 -20.51 23.20
CA GLU A 553 10.99 -20.67 24.63
C GLU A 553 9.95 -19.87 25.44
N GLU A 554 9.14 -20.60 26.21
CA GLU A 554 8.15 -20.08 27.16
C GLU A 554 8.70 -19.10 28.20
N ALA A 555 10.04 -18.97 28.32
CA ALA A 555 10.72 -18.07 29.24
C ALA A 555 10.55 -16.58 28.87
N ASP A 556 10.45 -16.24 27.58
CA ASP A 556 10.35 -14.83 27.12
C ASP A 556 8.94 -14.25 27.26
N ARG A 557 7.90 -15.08 27.38
CA ARG A 557 6.52 -14.62 27.59
C ARG A 557 6.36 -13.89 28.93
N LYS A 558 7.16 -14.21 29.96
CA LYS A 558 7.04 -13.62 31.30
C LYS A 558 7.67 -12.23 31.45
N ARG A 559 8.46 -11.75 30.48
CA ARG A 559 9.08 -10.39 30.51
C ARG A 559 8.24 -9.31 29.82
N PHE A 560 7.01 -9.63 29.38
CA PHE A 560 6.16 -8.71 28.63
C PHE A 560 5.63 -7.49 29.42
N PHE A 561 5.60 -7.52 30.77
CA PHE A 561 4.76 -6.57 31.55
C PHE A 561 5.39 -5.84 32.74
N THR A 562 6.68 -5.99 33.03
CA THR A 562 7.25 -5.44 34.28
C THR A 562 8.12 -4.19 34.11
N ALA A 563 8.50 -3.81 32.90
CA ALA A 563 9.29 -2.61 32.68
C ALA A 563 8.41 -1.35 32.66
N LYS A 564 8.37 -0.59 33.78
CA LYS A 564 7.90 0.80 33.80
C LYS A 564 8.76 1.62 32.85
N THR A 565 8.34 1.73 31.60
CA THR A 565 8.96 2.61 30.61
C THR A 565 8.23 3.95 30.65
N SER A 566 9.00 5.05 30.62
CA SER A 566 8.44 6.39 30.50
C SER A 566 7.53 6.49 29.27
N PRO A 567 6.46 7.30 29.32
CA PRO A 567 5.56 7.49 28.18
C PRO A 567 6.36 7.93 26.94
N ILE A 568 6.16 7.22 25.82
CA ILE A 568 6.87 7.45 24.56
C ILE A 568 6.09 8.50 23.77
N ASN A 569 6.73 9.60 23.41
CA ASN A 569 6.07 10.62 22.59
C ASN A 569 5.78 10.10 21.18
N ASN A 570 4.56 10.38 20.71
CA ASN A 570 4.13 10.04 19.37
C ASN A 570 4.78 10.97 18.32
N PRO A 571 5.64 10.48 17.41
CA PRO A 571 6.35 11.32 16.44
C PRO A 571 5.41 12.01 15.44
N TRP A 572 4.22 11.46 15.19
CA TRP A 572 3.23 12.11 14.33
C TRP A 572 2.69 13.40 14.97
N ARG A 573 2.39 13.36 16.27
CA ARG A 573 1.88 14.52 17.01
C ARG A 573 2.94 15.59 17.23
N GLU A 574 4.18 15.19 17.50
CA GLU A 574 5.29 16.15 17.60
C GLU A 574 5.46 16.93 16.29
N HIS A 575 5.48 16.23 15.15
CA HIS A 575 5.60 16.86 13.85
C HIS A 575 4.40 17.77 13.50
N GLU A 576 3.17 17.37 13.84
CA GLU A 576 1.99 18.23 13.69
C GLU A 576 2.13 19.52 14.51
N ARG A 577 2.56 19.43 15.78
CA ARG A 577 2.80 20.60 16.63
C ARG A 577 3.94 21.46 16.11
N GLU A 578 4.99 20.88 15.55
CA GLU A 578 6.10 21.64 14.94
C GLU A 578 5.65 22.38 13.67
N GLN A 579 4.84 21.74 12.84
CA GLN A 579 4.24 22.40 11.67
C GLN A 579 3.28 23.51 12.08
N GLU A 580 2.46 23.28 13.11
CA GLU A 580 1.54 24.29 13.65
C GLU A 580 2.31 25.46 14.26
N LYS A 581 3.36 25.20 15.05
CA LYS A 581 4.27 26.23 15.56
C LYS A 581 4.97 27.00 14.45
N LYS A 582 5.36 26.32 13.36
CA LYS A 582 5.99 26.97 12.20
C LYS A 582 4.98 27.88 11.49
N ARG A 583 3.76 27.37 11.23
CA ARG A 583 2.65 28.17 10.66
C ARG A 583 2.30 29.36 11.56
N GLU A 584 2.29 29.17 12.87
CA GLU A 584 2.00 30.25 13.82
C GLU A 584 3.14 31.27 13.87
N LYS A 585 4.41 30.85 13.79
CA LYS A 585 5.54 31.76 13.64
C LYS A 585 5.49 32.54 12.33
N ASP A 586 5.12 31.88 11.23
CA ASP A 586 4.98 32.52 9.92
C ASP A 586 3.81 33.51 9.93
N ARG A 587 2.69 33.15 10.58
CA ARG A 587 1.54 34.04 10.82
C ARG A 587 1.93 35.23 11.69
N LYS A 588 2.65 35.01 12.79
CA LYS A 588 3.12 36.07 13.70
C LYS A 588 4.10 37.01 13.01
N LYS A 589 5.05 36.50 12.22
CA LYS A 589 5.92 37.32 11.37
C LYS A 589 5.14 38.14 10.35
N SER A 590 4.09 37.56 9.77
CA SER A 590 3.20 38.32 8.88
C SER A 590 2.49 39.45 9.64
N TYR A 591 1.98 39.18 10.85
CA TYR A 591 1.33 40.19 11.69
C TYR A 591 2.30 41.27 12.21
N GLU A 592 3.51 40.90 12.61
CA GLU A 592 4.57 41.82 13.03
C GLU A 592 4.99 42.71 11.84
N ASN A 593 5.12 42.16 10.63
CA ASN A 593 5.33 42.97 9.42
C ASN A 593 4.13 43.91 9.12
N TYR A 594 2.90 43.56 9.50
CA TYR A 594 1.75 44.45 9.37
C TYR A 594 1.75 45.53 10.47
N GLN A 595 2.18 45.22 11.70
CA GLN A 595 2.26 46.16 12.81
C GLN A 595 3.46 47.10 12.73
N ASP A 596 4.63 46.64 12.29
CA ASP A 596 5.80 47.51 12.04
C ASP A 596 5.51 48.51 10.91
N ASN A 597 4.60 48.17 9.99
CA ASN A 597 4.07 49.10 8.99
C ASN A 597 2.94 50.01 9.52
N ALA A 598 2.31 49.66 10.65
CA ALA A 598 1.23 50.42 11.27
C ALA A 598 1.74 51.38 12.38
N ASP A 599 2.76 50.99 13.14
CA ASP A 599 3.39 51.78 14.20
C ASP A 599 4.34 52.86 13.65
N GLY A 600 4.72 52.76 12.36
CA GLY A 600 5.32 53.87 11.60
C GLY A 600 4.30 54.88 11.05
N ALA A 601 3.00 54.65 11.24
CA ALA A 601 1.90 55.44 10.69
C ALA A 601 0.95 55.95 11.80
N GLY A 602 1.51 56.34 12.93
CA GLY A 602 0.80 57.09 13.97
C GLY A 602 0.81 58.59 13.66
N ASP A 603 -0.38 59.14 13.44
CA ASP A 603 -0.77 60.55 13.53
C ASP A 603 -0.83 61.38 12.24
N ASN A 604 -1.92 61.22 11.49
CA ASN A 604 -2.97 62.25 11.45
C ASN A 604 -4.15 61.80 10.58
N SER A 605 -5.29 61.62 11.24
CA SER A 605 -6.59 61.51 10.61
C SER A 605 -7.09 62.91 10.22
N THR A 606 -7.22 63.19 8.93
CA THR A 606 -8.39 63.88 8.35
C THR A 606 -8.33 63.72 6.83
N GLY A 607 -9.45 63.27 6.26
CA GLY A 607 -9.54 62.79 4.90
C GLY A 607 -9.07 63.80 3.86
N ASN A 608 -8.09 63.39 3.06
CA ASN A 608 -7.93 63.74 1.67
C ASN A 608 -6.87 62.81 1.06
N ARG A 609 -7.04 62.54 -0.25
CA ARG A 609 -6.08 61.93 -1.18
C ARG A 609 -4.68 61.67 -0.64
N PRO A 610 -4.07 60.49 -0.88
CA PRO A 610 -2.63 60.38 -0.81
C PRO A 610 -2.04 61.23 -1.95
N GLU A 611 -1.65 62.46 -1.63
CA GLU A 611 -0.64 63.17 -2.39
C GLU A 611 0.65 62.37 -2.35
N ARG A 612 1.21 62.21 -3.55
CA ARG A 612 2.61 61.90 -3.83
C ARG A 612 3.53 62.65 -2.85
N GLY A 613 4.25 61.90 -2.01
CA GLY A 613 5.27 62.45 -1.12
C GLY A 613 6.62 61.77 -1.30
N SER A 614 7.44 62.32 -2.22
CA SER A 614 8.91 62.40 -2.19
C SER A 614 9.70 61.13 -1.80
N ARG A 615 10.29 60.30 -2.68
CA ARG A 615 10.92 60.47 -3.99
C ARG A 615 10.67 59.20 -4.83
N LYS A 616 9.90 59.34 -5.91
CA LYS A 616 9.97 58.59 -7.19
C LYS A 616 8.65 58.87 -7.90
N THR A 617 8.69 59.77 -8.87
CA THR A 617 7.58 60.13 -9.77
C THR A 617 7.26 59.05 -10.80
N HIS A 618 7.83 57.86 -10.63
CA HIS A 618 7.91 56.81 -11.63
C HIS A 618 7.64 55.45 -10.98
N TRP A 619 6.79 54.64 -11.61
CA TRP A 619 6.55 53.23 -11.28
C TRP A 619 7.80 52.37 -11.51
N PHE A 620 8.68 52.81 -12.42
CA PHE A 620 9.91 52.11 -12.80
C PHE A 620 11.16 52.78 -12.23
N SER A 621 12.22 52.00 -12.01
CA SER A 621 13.52 52.55 -11.58
C SER A 621 14.21 53.34 -12.72
N GLU A 622 15.13 54.24 -12.38
CA GLU A 622 15.95 54.92 -13.41
C GLU A 622 16.74 53.94 -14.28
N ALA A 623 17.13 52.78 -13.73
CA ALA A 623 17.78 51.73 -14.50
C ALA A 623 16.84 51.08 -15.53
N ALA A 624 15.54 50.97 -15.23
CA ALA A 624 14.53 50.49 -16.15
C ALA A 624 14.22 51.48 -17.30
N ILE A 625 14.54 52.77 -17.14
CA ILE A 625 14.40 53.77 -18.22
C ILE A 625 15.45 53.54 -19.33
N HIS A 626 16.61 52.97 -18.99
CA HIS A 626 17.73 52.79 -19.92
C HIS A 626 18.03 51.32 -20.32
N ASP A 627 17.39 50.32 -19.68
CA ASP A 627 17.58 48.90 -19.99
C ASP A 627 16.23 48.13 -20.09
N ASP A 628 15.89 47.68 -21.30
CA ASP A 628 14.67 46.91 -21.61
C ASP A 628 14.54 45.60 -20.81
N ARG A 629 15.66 44.96 -20.44
CA ARG A 629 15.62 43.74 -19.62
C ARG A 629 15.19 44.05 -18.19
N ILE A 630 15.63 45.18 -17.66
CA ILE A 630 15.26 45.65 -16.31
C ILE A 630 13.80 46.12 -16.33
N LEU A 631 13.38 46.87 -17.35
CA LEU A 631 11.99 47.30 -17.55
C LEU A 631 11.01 46.12 -17.59
N LYS A 632 11.31 45.08 -18.38
CA LYS A 632 10.48 43.86 -18.46
C LYS A 632 10.37 43.15 -17.13
N LYS A 633 11.47 43.07 -16.37
CA LYS A 633 11.52 42.40 -15.08
C LYS A 633 10.71 43.15 -14.01
N GLU A 634 10.88 44.47 -13.94
CA GLU A 634 10.12 45.33 -13.01
C GLU A 634 8.63 45.36 -13.36
N TYR A 635 8.29 45.46 -14.64
CA TYR A 635 6.90 45.38 -15.11
C TYR A 635 6.22 44.08 -14.71
N HIS A 636 6.91 42.94 -14.85
CA HIS A 636 6.33 41.65 -14.48
C HIS A 636 6.06 41.55 -12.96
N LEU A 637 6.91 42.15 -12.13
CA LEU A 637 6.73 42.23 -10.69
C LEU A 637 5.55 43.14 -10.32
N LEU A 638 5.41 44.27 -11.00
CA LEU A 638 4.30 45.22 -10.81
C LEU A 638 2.96 44.60 -11.24
N ILE A 639 2.89 43.94 -12.40
CA ILE A 639 1.70 43.19 -12.83
C ILE A 639 1.32 42.15 -11.79
N LYS A 640 2.27 41.32 -11.35
CA LYS A 640 1.98 40.26 -10.38
C LYS A 640 1.39 40.80 -9.08
N ARG A 641 1.74 42.03 -8.70
CA ARG A 641 1.30 42.68 -7.46
C ARG A 641 -0.02 43.44 -7.60
N TYR A 642 -0.28 44.05 -8.76
CA TYR A 642 -1.40 44.97 -8.95
C TYR A 642 -2.44 44.49 -9.95
N HIS A 643 -2.32 43.27 -10.50
CA HIS A 643 -3.32 42.70 -11.41
C HIS A 643 -4.71 42.63 -10.73
N PRO A 644 -5.81 42.99 -11.44
CA PRO A 644 -7.16 42.96 -10.89
C PRO A 644 -7.56 41.59 -10.30
N ASP A 645 -7.09 40.50 -10.92
CA ASP A 645 -7.33 39.13 -10.45
C ASP A 645 -6.67 38.80 -9.10
N GLN A 646 -5.68 39.59 -8.65
CA GLN A 646 -4.98 39.41 -7.36
C GLN A 646 -5.54 40.34 -6.26
N THR A 647 -6.05 41.52 -6.63
CA THR A 647 -6.43 42.58 -5.69
C THR A 647 -7.94 42.71 -5.49
N GLY A 648 -8.77 42.15 -6.38
CA GLY A 648 -10.22 42.03 -6.20
C GLY A 648 -11.00 43.35 -6.13
N ASN A 649 -10.35 44.50 -6.37
CA ASN A 649 -10.91 45.85 -6.20
C ASN A 649 -10.79 46.69 -7.48
N SER A 650 -11.70 47.65 -7.69
CA SER A 650 -11.72 48.57 -8.84
C SER A 650 -10.46 49.44 -8.95
N ASP A 651 -9.81 49.76 -7.83
CA ASP A 651 -8.61 50.61 -7.78
C ASP A 651 -7.37 49.95 -8.41
N GLY A 652 -7.33 48.61 -8.46
CA GLY A 652 -6.26 47.86 -9.13
C GLY A 652 -6.26 48.05 -10.65
N LEU A 653 -7.42 48.34 -11.24
CA LEU A 653 -7.56 48.58 -12.67
C LEU A 653 -7.01 49.95 -13.09
N GLU A 654 -7.18 50.96 -12.25
CA GLU A 654 -6.67 52.32 -12.48
C GLU A 654 -5.15 52.38 -12.26
N THR A 655 -4.66 51.74 -11.20
CA THR A 655 -3.21 51.60 -10.93
C THR A 655 -2.49 50.84 -12.05
N LEU A 656 -3.10 49.78 -12.59
CA LEU A 656 -2.52 49.02 -13.69
C LEU A 656 -2.44 49.84 -14.99
N LYS A 657 -3.41 50.73 -15.24
CA LYS A 657 -3.36 51.64 -16.39
C LYS A 657 -2.17 52.60 -16.28
N GLU A 658 -1.94 53.20 -15.11
CA GLU A 658 -0.80 54.09 -14.91
C GLU A 658 0.55 53.39 -15.12
N ILE A 659 0.69 52.14 -14.65
CA ILE A 659 1.89 51.33 -14.85
C ILE A 659 2.12 51.01 -16.34
N ILE A 660 1.04 50.73 -17.09
CA ILE A 660 1.12 50.44 -18.53
C ILE A 660 1.48 51.71 -19.32
N GLU A 661 0.84 52.84 -18.99
CA GLU A 661 1.09 54.13 -19.65
C GLU A 661 2.53 54.63 -19.44
N GLU A 662 3.08 54.46 -18.22
CA GLU A 662 4.46 54.83 -17.95
C GLU A 662 5.47 53.93 -18.67
N LYS A 663 5.22 52.63 -18.75
CA LYS A 663 6.04 51.70 -19.54
C LYS A 663 6.05 52.08 -21.02
N ASP A 664 4.88 52.40 -21.57
CA ASP A 664 4.75 52.79 -22.97
C ASP A 664 5.43 54.13 -23.25
N MET A 665 5.43 55.06 -22.30
CA MET A 665 6.20 56.30 -22.37
C MET A 665 7.71 56.03 -22.40
N ILE A 666 8.23 55.15 -21.53
CA ILE A 666 9.65 54.78 -21.51
C ILE A 666 10.06 54.13 -22.84
N LEU A 667 9.24 53.23 -23.38
CA LEU A 667 9.49 52.58 -24.67
C LEU A 667 9.45 53.55 -25.87
N ARG A 668 8.72 54.67 -25.76
CA ARG A 668 8.67 55.72 -26.80
C ARG A 668 9.80 56.74 -26.70
N GLN A 669 10.46 56.85 -25.54
CA GLN A 669 11.57 57.78 -25.28
C GLN A 669 12.96 57.13 -25.43
N ALA A 670 13.02 55.82 -25.62
CA ALA A 670 14.25 55.11 -25.97
C ALA A 670 14.65 55.43 -27.44
N PRO A 671 15.87 55.95 -27.71
CA PRO A 671 16.33 56.24 -29.07
C PRO A 671 16.52 54.99 -29.95
#